data_AF-A0A8S1E8C9-F1
#
_entry.id   AF-A0A8S1E8C9-F1
#
_cell.length_a   1.000
_cell.length_b   1.000
_cell.length_c   1.000
_cell.angle_alpha   90.00
_cell.angle_beta   90.00
_cell.angle_gamma   90.00
#
_symmetry.space_group_name_H-M   'P 1'
#
loop_
_entity.id
_entity.type
_entity.pdbx_description
1 polymer ?
#
loop_
_entity_poly.entity_id
_entity_poly.type
_entity_poly.pdbx_seq_one_letter_code
_entity_poly.pdbx_strand_id
1 'polypeptide(L)'
;MPTIGTTEMPVVNFELVDPGALLLDCPAACKPGWKYYNSKCYRKFNTVATYAQAKSNCIAKGGKLVEIGSFDENEALRKEFDSNVVVGAPKQSWIGLRADGTDWKWNNENPATFSNWAPTEPAGSEKCVQMITDTMKAEKYKFERGGWKTFGCGKTTSSHICEMPAGLRLDLPWIIILIQFIVIIAMLISIFAYLITKPTSEMAMPEDSSTKTYENFELQTHPQSSSIAFRRRFKSSTVQPQSIDIDFSEDIFEEDPKKIEPIRKQSSPVIVNSIESEHSSEYEHFESENLRTAVTSESAVCSEFGRSVLVRGGNAVEAAICTSFCLMATLPDRASLAGGMMMVVSNPNGSVISINARESAPMAVSIEQLRKKPKLSQTGAKAIGVPGAVNGLWRAFEKFQSGTIMWKHLMIPTIQLCAKGVDVNKELGSQLQKYVTLINSSETSRQMLMKPDSNTPLSESDRFQCNSLASTLSELSEYDNPLDGFYRGELARKLVNDIEDGYLSLSDMEDYECDVNEALCTTVDIGTRLCGPGPPSLFPLLVHDYLTTKNMVSLRKIEEIIKSNMRFAKNLADPVFHKPSKGFAESLMKKLKLGDEADFKEVKVDFAESGSTSIFVVDEHNMKVSMTLSIGSSFGNGQMSSMGFFWNNRLRYFDLANENQPNSLQPGKVPTAALFPIIVMRNRTVSLISSGNDITSLVHVLREFTHRNFDSSRIPPTLFIQNSVVTSLKSRSQNVKLAGY
;
A
#
# COMPACT_ATOMS: atom_id res chain seq x y z
N MET A 1 -42.63 7.84 -63.11
CA MET A 1 -43.58 7.13 -62.20
C MET A 1 -43.95 5.83 -62.89
N PRO A 2 -44.13 4.69 -62.19
CA PRO A 2 -43.99 4.40 -60.74
C PRO A 2 -42.49 4.15 -60.39
N THR A 3 -41.88 4.29 -59.19
CA THR A 3 -42.14 4.09 -57.73
C THR A 3 -41.72 2.73 -57.13
N ILE A 4 -40.57 2.72 -56.43
CA ILE A 4 -40.23 1.94 -55.20
C ILE A 4 -40.04 0.40 -55.38
N GLY A 5 -39.05 -0.29 -54.78
CA GLY A 5 -37.96 0.09 -53.84
C GLY A 5 -36.87 -1.01 -53.74
N THR A 6 -35.62 -0.70 -53.36
CA THR A 6 -35.05 -0.69 -51.97
C THR A 6 -34.45 -2.02 -51.45
N THR A 7 -33.14 -2.21 -51.68
CA THR A 7 -32.14 -2.87 -50.80
C THR A 7 -30.76 -2.32 -51.22
N GLU A 8 -30.14 -1.37 -50.51
CA GLU A 8 -29.34 -1.56 -49.28
C GLU A 8 -28.14 -2.51 -49.45
N MET A 9 -26.97 -1.90 -49.71
CA MET A 9 -25.65 -2.45 -49.40
C MET A 9 -25.12 -1.71 -48.16
N PRO A 10 -24.27 -2.32 -47.31
CA PRO A 10 -23.95 -1.80 -45.99
C PRO A 10 -23.23 -0.44 -46.05
N VAL A 11 -23.83 0.55 -45.38
CA VAL A 11 -23.20 1.86 -45.17
C VAL A 11 -22.06 1.70 -44.17
N VAL A 12 -20.83 2.02 -44.60
CA VAL A 12 -19.70 2.19 -43.68
C VAL A 12 -19.87 3.52 -42.97
N ASN A 13 -20.59 3.48 -41.84
CA ASN A 13 -20.68 4.62 -40.94
C ASN A 13 -19.31 4.85 -40.30
N PHE A 14 -18.65 5.94 -40.71
CA PHE A 14 -17.66 6.59 -39.86
C PHE A 14 -18.39 7.19 -38.66
N GLU A 15 -18.41 6.47 -37.53
CA GLU A 15 -18.83 7.09 -36.28
C GLU A 15 -17.88 8.24 -35.95
N LEU A 16 -18.45 9.44 -35.83
CA LEU A 16 -17.74 10.63 -35.36
C LEU A 16 -17.28 10.38 -33.92
N VAL A 17 -15.97 10.48 -33.69
CA VAL A 17 -15.38 10.38 -32.35
C VAL A 17 -16.06 11.40 -31.42
N ASP A 18 -16.52 10.92 -30.26
CA ASP A 18 -17.16 11.74 -29.24
C ASP A 18 -16.27 12.96 -28.87
N PRO A 19 -16.77 14.20 -29.02
CA PRO A 19 -16.05 15.41 -28.60
C PRO A 19 -15.61 15.43 -27.13
N GLY A 20 -16.17 14.56 -26.27
CA GLY A 20 -15.74 14.37 -24.89
C GLY A 20 -14.26 13.97 -24.72
N ALA A 21 -13.61 13.43 -25.75
CA ALA A 21 -12.22 12.95 -25.69
C ALA A 21 -11.14 14.06 -25.62
N LEU A 22 -11.50 15.35 -25.76
CA LEU A 22 -10.54 16.47 -25.85
C LEU A 22 -10.68 17.52 -24.73
N LEU A 23 -11.28 17.16 -23.59
CA LEU A 23 -11.43 18.02 -22.40
C LEU A 23 -10.69 17.51 -21.15
N LEU A 24 -9.46 17.03 -21.32
CA LEU A 24 -8.50 16.94 -20.21
C LEU A 24 -7.94 18.34 -19.87
N ASP A 25 -7.40 18.48 -18.66
CA ASP A 25 -6.77 19.69 -18.11
C ASP A 25 -7.65 20.96 -17.97
N CYS A 26 -8.90 20.76 -17.49
CA CYS A 26 -9.58 21.76 -16.67
C CYS A 26 -9.59 21.33 -15.19
N PRO A 27 -9.07 22.13 -14.24
CA PRO A 27 -9.10 21.79 -12.82
C PRO A 27 -10.54 21.75 -12.30
N ALA A 28 -10.96 20.60 -11.77
CA ALA A 28 -12.31 20.39 -11.26
C ALA A 28 -12.62 21.37 -10.10
N ALA A 29 -13.60 22.25 -10.28
CA ALA A 29 -13.78 23.42 -9.42
C ALA A 29 -15.08 23.36 -8.62
N CYS A 30 -14.97 23.60 -7.31
CA CYS A 30 -16.13 23.72 -6.43
C CYS A 30 -16.78 25.10 -6.48
N LYS A 31 -18.10 25.16 -6.23
CA LYS A 31 -18.84 26.42 -6.08
C LYS A 31 -18.28 27.25 -4.92
N PRO A 32 -18.29 28.59 -4.96
CA PRO A 32 -17.75 29.44 -3.89
C PRO A 32 -18.28 29.07 -2.49
N GLY A 33 -17.34 28.90 -1.55
CA GLY A 33 -17.62 28.43 -0.18
C GLY A 33 -17.93 26.93 -0.05
N TRP A 34 -17.65 26.12 -1.07
CA TRP A 34 -17.52 24.66 -0.97
C TRP A 34 -16.04 24.28 -1.09
N LYS A 35 -15.65 23.19 -0.44
CA LYS A 35 -14.25 22.72 -0.37
C LYS A 35 -14.07 21.47 -1.22
N TYR A 36 -13.00 21.45 -2.02
CA TYR A 36 -12.66 20.31 -2.89
C TYR A 36 -11.87 19.26 -2.10
N TYR A 37 -12.26 18.00 -2.21
CA TYR A 37 -11.45 16.87 -1.77
C TYR A 37 -11.83 15.60 -2.55
N ASN A 38 -10.85 14.97 -3.20
CA ASN A 38 -10.99 13.72 -3.94
C ASN A 38 -12.21 13.68 -4.90
N SER A 39 -12.24 14.58 -5.90
CA SER A 39 -13.30 14.71 -6.93
C SER A 39 -14.72 15.03 -6.42
N LYS A 40 -14.89 15.25 -5.12
CA LYS A 40 -16.12 15.75 -4.48
C LYS A 40 -15.93 17.17 -3.95
N CYS A 41 -17.05 17.88 -3.78
CA CYS A 41 -17.15 19.19 -3.17
C CYS A 41 -18.05 19.13 -1.94
N TYR A 42 -17.60 19.69 -0.81
CA TYR A 42 -18.31 19.59 0.49
C TYR A 42 -18.56 20.94 1.13
N ARG A 43 -19.60 21.02 1.97
CA ARG A 43 -19.90 22.21 2.78
C ARG A 43 -20.70 21.87 4.03
N LYS A 44 -20.20 22.29 5.21
CA LYS A 44 -20.97 22.35 6.46
C LYS A 44 -21.92 23.56 6.46
N PHE A 45 -23.16 23.33 6.84
CA PHE A 45 -24.17 24.35 7.08
C PHE A 45 -24.51 24.36 8.58
N ASN A 46 -24.14 25.46 9.26
CA ASN A 46 -24.28 25.62 10.71
C ASN A 46 -25.73 25.85 11.18
N THR A 47 -26.72 25.86 10.28
CA THR A 47 -28.13 25.91 10.65
C THR A 47 -28.58 24.57 11.22
N VAL A 48 -29.19 24.60 12.41
CA VAL A 48 -29.74 23.41 13.06
C VAL A 48 -30.96 22.88 12.30
N ALA A 49 -31.03 21.56 12.13
CA ALA A 49 -32.09 20.89 11.38
C ALA A 49 -32.40 19.51 11.96
N THR A 50 -33.59 18.97 11.68
CA THR A 50 -33.82 17.51 11.72
C THR A 50 -33.05 16.83 10.58
N TYR A 51 -32.87 15.51 10.65
CA TYR A 51 -32.25 14.73 9.56
C TYR A 51 -32.99 14.91 8.22
N ALA A 52 -34.33 14.93 8.25
CA ALA A 52 -35.16 15.12 7.06
C ALA A 52 -34.95 16.51 6.43
N GLN A 53 -35.00 17.57 7.24
CA GLN A 53 -34.71 18.94 6.79
C GLN A 53 -33.26 19.07 6.28
N ALA A 54 -32.29 18.44 6.94
CA ALA A 54 -30.90 18.43 6.52
C ALA A 54 -30.72 17.77 5.14
N LYS A 55 -31.40 16.65 4.88
CA LYS A 55 -31.42 16.01 3.55
C LYS A 55 -32.04 16.93 2.49
N SER A 56 -33.21 17.52 2.77
CA SER A 56 -33.85 18.48 1.88
C SER A 56 -33.00 19.73 1.62
N ASN A 57 -32.28 20.25 2.61
CA ASN A 57 -31.39 21.39 2.47
C ASN A 57 -30.23 21.10 1.51
N CYS A 58 -29.59 19.93 1.60
CA CYS A 58 -28.53 19.55 0.68
C CYS A 58 -29.06 19.37 -0.76
N ILE A 59 -30.24 18.75 -0.92
CA ILE A 59 -30.91 18.61 -2.23
C ILE A 59 -31.21 20.00 -2.82
N ALA A 60 -31.69 20.94 -2.01
CA ALA A 60 -31.92 22.34 -2.41
C ALA A 60 -30.64 23.16 -2.73
N LYS A 61 -29.45 22.56 -2.59
CA LYS A 61 -28.17 23.13 -3.10
C LYS A 61 -27.59 22.35 -4.30
N GLY A 62 -28.30 21.31 -4.77
CA GLY A 62 -27.87 20.42 -5.85
C GLY A 62 -26.90 19.33 -5.40
N GLY A 63 -27.01 18.88 -4.15
CA GLY A 63 -26.18 17.84 -3.55
C GLY A 63 -26.98 16.89 -2.64
N LYS A 64 -26.29 16.14 -1.79
CA LYS A 64 -26.87 15.22 -0.80
C LYS A 64 -26.15 15.35 0.54
N LEU A 65 -26.64 14.72 1.61
CA LEU A 65 -25.87 14.60 2.85
C LEU A 65 -24.62 13.75 2.59
N VAL A 66 -23.49 14.10 3.18
CA VAL A 66 -22.19 13.50 2.88
C VAL A 66 -22.15 11.97 3.09
N GLU A 67 -21.56 11.26 2.12
CA GLU A 67 -21.37 9.80 2.12
C GLU A 67 -19.89 9.48 2.22
N ILE A 68 -19.44 9.19 3.44
CA ILE A 68 -18.02 9.09 3.77
C ILE A 68 -17.55 7.66 3.46
N GLY A 69 -16.75 7.49 2.40
CA GLY A 69 -16.29 6.19 1.90
C GLY A 69 -14.89 5.78 2.36
N SER A 70 -14.15 6.63 3.08
CA SER A 70 -12.82 6.33 3.60
C SER A 70 -12.47 7.10 4.87
N PHE A 71 -11.43 6.64 5.58
CA PHE A 71 -10.87 7.36 6.73
C PHE A 71 -10.32 8.73 6.32
N ASP A 72 -9.64 8.84 5.17
CA ASP A 72 -9.01 10.08 4.73
C ASP A 72 -10.05 11.15 4.39
N GLU A 73 -11.17 10.74 3.80
CA GLU A 73 -12.35 11.58 3.60
C GLU A 73 -12.95 12.02 4.94
N ASN A 74 -13.12 11.10 5.91
CA ASN A 74 -13.60 11.43 7.25
C ASN A 74 -12.69 12.46 7.95
N GLU A 75 -11.38 12.26 7.87
CA GLU A 75 -10.37 13.09 8.53
C GLU A 75 -10.21 14.46 7.84
N ALA A 76 -10.32 14.52 6.52
CA ALA A 76 -10.38 15.79 5.77
C ALA A 76 -11.62 16.61 6.17
N LEU A 77 -12.80 15.97 6.20
CA LEU A 77 -14.04 16.60 6.64
C LEU A 77 -14.00 17.02 8.11
N ARG A 78 -13.38 16.21 8.97
CA ARG A 78 -13.17 16.56 10.38
C ARG A 78 -12.28 17.79 10.53
N LYS A 79 -11.14 17.84 9.85
CA LYS A 79 -10.19 18.97 9.89
C LYS A 79 -10.82 20.26 9.35
N GLU A 80 -11.45 20.19 8.18
CA GLU A 80 -12.03 21.35 7.49
C GLU A 80 -13.25 21.94 8.22
N PHE A 81 -14.03 21.10 8.93
CA PHE A 81 -15.29 21.51 9.56
C PHE A 81 -15.27 21.50 11.09
N ASP A 82 -14.08 21.45 11.70
CA ASP A 82 -13.86 21.54 13.15
C ASP A 82 -14.28 22.92 13.69
N SER A 83 -15.12 22.95 14.74
CA SER A 83 -15.92 24.13 15.08
C SER A 83 -15.20 25.21 15.91
N ASN A 84 -13.89 25.07 16.15
CA ASN A 84 -13.10 25.90 17.08
C ASN A 84 -13.13 27.43 16.80
N VAL A 85 -13.60 27.85 15.62
CA VAL A 85 -13.60 29.26 15.16
C VAL A 85 -14.92 30.00 15.46
N VAL A 86 -16.03 29.30 15.75
CA VAL A 86 -17.36 29.93 15.86
C VAL A 86 -18.05 29.60 17.19
N VAL A 87 -18.02 30.55 18.12
CA VAL A 87 -18.74 30.47 19.40
C VAL A 87 -20.25 30.32 19.15
N GLY A 88 -20.83 29.22 19.66
CA GLY A 88 -22.26 28.93 19.55
C GLY A 88 -22.69 28.10 18.33
N ALA A 89 -21.76 27.67 17.46
CA ALA A 89 -22.09 26.75 16.36
C ALA A 89 -22.49 25.34 16.86
N PRO A 90 -23.29 24.57 16.09
CA PRO A 90 -23.67 23.21 16.48
C PRO A 90 -22.46 22.26 16.46
N LYS A 91 -22.19 21.62 17.60
CA LYS A 91 -21.05 20.71 17.84
C LYS A 91 -21.05 19.42 17.02
N GLN A 92 -22.20 19.05 16.45
CA GLN A 92 -22.45 17.78 15.76
C GLN A 92 -23.12 18.06 14.42
N SER A 93 -22.76 17.29 13.40
CA SER A 93 -23.26 17.44 12.03
C SER A 93 -23.89 16.15 11.53
N TRP A 94 -25.11 16.23 10.96
CA TRP A 94 -25.72 15.12 10.24
C TRP A 94 -24.88 14.72 9.03
N ILE A 95 -24.68 13.41 8.85
CA ILE A 95 -24.11 12.78 7.66
C ILE A 95 -25.18 11.93 6.95
N GLY A 96 -24.89 11.42 5.75
CA GLY A 96 -25.86 10.71 4.90
C GLY A 96 -26.26 9.30 5.35
N LEU A 97 -25.82 8.85 6.52
CA LEU A 97 -26.00 7.48 7.00
C LEU A 97 -27.27 7.31 7.85
N ARG A 98 -28.03 6.25 7.58
CA ARG A 98 -29.27 5.87 8.28
C ARG A 98 -29.35 4.36 8.49
N ALA A 99 -29.95 3.93 9.60
CA ALA A 99 -30.33 2.54 9.80
C ALA A 99 -31.52 2.15 8.91
N ASP A 100 -31.53 0.90 8.48
CA ASP A 100 -32.58 0.24 7.71
C ASP A 100 -32.62 -1.25 8.09
N GLY A 101 -33.58 -1.63 8.93
CA GLY A 101 -33.52 -2.92 9.63
C GLY A 101 -32.34 -2.95 10.63
N THR A 102 -31.46 -3.94 10.48
CA THR A 102 -30.16 -4.07 11.16
C THR A 102 -29.04 -3.27 10.50
N ASP A 103 -29.23 -2.84 9.26
CA ASP A 103 -28.13 -2.45 8.37
C ASP A 103 -28.00 -0.93 8.30
N TRP A 104 -26.80 -0.44 8.00
CA TRP A 104 -26.53 0.99 7.82
C TRP A 104 -26.36 1.31 6.34
N LYS A 105 -27.19 2.21 5.81
CA LYS A 105 -27.25 2.58 4.40
C LYS A 105 -27.02 4.07 4.19
N TRP A 106 -26.34 4.40 3.09
CA TRP A 106 -26.12 5.76 2.59
C TRP A 106 -27.34 6.29 1.81
N ASN A 107 -27.32 7.55 1.33
CA ASN A 107 -28.49 8.14 0.66
C ASN A 107 -28.88 7.45 -0.66
N ASN A 108 -27.95 6.70 -1.26
CA ASN A 108 -28.08 5.89 -2.47
C ASN A 108 -28.47 4.42 -2.18
N GLU A 109 -28.90 4.12 -0.95
CA GLU A 109 -29.31 2.79 -0.46
C GLU A 109 -28.20 1.72 -0.41
N ASN A 110 -26.98 2.05 -0.83
CA ASN A 110 -25.82 1.18 -0.67
C ASN A 110 -25.44 1.02 0.82
N PRO A 111 -25.01 -0.18 1.25
CA PRO A 111 -24.56 -0.42 2.61
C PRO A 111 -23.27 0.32 2.94
N ALA A 112 -23.04 0.60 4.23
CA ALA A 112 -21.86 1.29 4.73
C ALA A 112 -20.61 0.40 4.73
N THR A 113 -19.85 0.46 3.64
CA THR A 113 -18.54 -0.22 3.52
C THR A 113 -17.46 0.40 4.42
N PHE A 114 -17.59 1.68 4.77
CA PHE A 114 -16.77 2.40 5.75
C PHE A 114 -17.62 2.88 6.92
N SER A 115 -17.06 2.79 8.14
CA SER A 115 -17.62 3.46 9.31
C SER A 115 -16.54 3.96 10.26
N ASN A 116 -16.81 5.10 10.91
CA ASN A 116 -15.95 5.67 11.96
C ASN A 116 -16.73 5.86 13.26
N TRP A 117 -17.43 4.82 13.71
CA TRP A 117 -18.19 4.84 14.97
C TRP A 117 -17.30 5.22 16.15
N ALA A 118 -17.83 6.07 17.02
CA ALA A 118 -17.24 6.39 18.31
C ALA A 118 -17.32 5.19 19.27
N PRO A 119 -16.51 5.15 20.35
CA PRO A 119 -16.60 4.09 21.35
C PRO A 119 -18.03 3.98 21.91
N THR A 120 -18.52 2.75 22.07
CA THR A 120 -19.92 2.42 22.48
C THR A 120 -21.03 2.78 21.48
N GLU A 121 -20.70 3.19 20.25
CA GLU A 121 -21.68 3.39 19.16
C GLU A 121 -21.57 2.28 18.09
N PRO A 122 -22.65 1.95 17.34
CA PRO A 122 -23.98 2.56 17.41
C PRO A 122 -24.78 2.14 18.65
N ALA A 123 -25.30 3.12 19.39
CA ALA A 123 -26.06 2.92 20.61
C ALA A 123 -27.59 2.97 20.40
N GLY A 124 -28.34 2.26 21.27
CA GLY A 124 -29.78 2.44 21.42
C GLY A 124 -30.62 1.93 20.23
N SER A 125 -31.60 2.75 19.84
CA SER A 125 -32.60 2.47 18.78
C SER A 125 -32.61 3.54 17.68
N GLU A 126 -31.65 4.45 17.74
CA GLU A 126 -31.61 5.72 17.05
C GLU A 126 -31.12 5.55 15.59
N LYS A 127 -32.00 5.87 14.63
CA LYS A 127 -31.80 5.48 13.22
C LYS A 127 -30.99 6.43 12.35
N CYS A 128 -30.52 7.58 12.85
CA CYS A 128 -29.78 8.57 12.05
C CYS A 128 -28.43 8.92 12.66
N VAL A 129 -27.43 9.26 11.83
CA VAL A 129 -26.02 9.34 12.28
C VAL A 129 -25.47 10.76 12.23
N GLN A 130 -24.66 11.10 13.23
CA GLN A 130 -24.00 12.40 13.36
C GLN A 130 -22.49 12.24 13.54
N MET A 131 -21.71 13.02 12.80
CA MET A 131 -20.28 13.20 13.03
C MET A 131 -20.04 14.26 14.12
N ILE A 132 -19.16 13.96 15.07
CA ILE A 132 -18.75 14.86 16.15
C ILE A 132 -17.72 15.86 15.59
N THR A 133 -18.03 17.16 15.61
CA THR A 133 -17.21 18.22 14.95
C THR A 133 -16.76 19.33 15.90
N ASP A 134 -16.75 19.06 17.21
CA ASP A 134 -16.23 19.96 18.25
C ASP A 134 -15.92 19.15 19.53
N THR A 135 -15.00 19.67 20.34
CA THR A 135 -14.84 19.37 21.77
C THR A 135 -16.17 19.49 22.53
N MET A 136 -16.64 18.36 23.05
CA MET A 136 -17.66 18.29 24.09
C MET A 136 -17.03 18.60 25.45
N LYS A 137 -17.76 19.32 26.34
CA LYS A 137 -17.28 19.59 27.72
C LYS A 137 -17.42 18.39 28.67
N ALA A 138 -18.08 17.31 28.26
CA ALA A 138 -18.22 16.09 29.05
C ALA A 138 -17.01 15.19 28.86
N GLU A 139 -16.38 14.75 29.96
CA GLU A 139 -15.08 14.07 29.94
C GLU A 139 -15.06 12.75 29.16
N LYS A 140 -16.20 12.04 29.07
CA LYS A 140 -16.37 10.85 28.22
C LYS A 140 -15.94 11.11 26.76
N TYR A 141 -16.28 12.28 26.22
CA TYR A 141 -16.22 12.61 24.79
C TYR A 141 -14.93 13.34 24.36
N LYS A 142 -13.88 13.34 25.21
CA LYS A 142 -12.71 14.23 25.08
C LYS A 142 -11.80 13.90 23.89
N PHE A 143 -11.82 12.64 23.42
CA PHE A 143 -11.01 12.14 22.30
C PHE A 143 -11.84 11.83 21.02
N GLU A 144 -13.15 12.07 21.03
CA GLU A 144 -14.08 11.56 19.99
C GLU A 144 -14.26 12.47 18.75
N ARG A 145 -13.31 13.39 18.46
CA ARG A 145 -13.44 14.29 17.29
C ARG A 145 -13.44 13.49 15.97
N GLY A 146 -14.44 13.71 15.12
CA GLY A 146 -14.63 12.98 13.86
C GLY A 146 -15.28 11.59 14.01
N GLY A 147 -15.50 11.13 15.25
CA GLY A 147 -16.28 9.92 15.53
C GLY A 147 -17.75 10.09 15.15
N TRP A 148 -18.40 8.98 14.81
CA TRP A 148 -19.83 8.93 14.47
C TRP A 148 -20.63 8.37 15.64
N LYS A 149 -21.82 8.93 15.85
CA LYS A 149 -22.78 8.42 16.83
C LYS A 149 -24.19 8.41 16.26
N THR A 150 -25.04 7.56 16.83
CA THR A 150 -26.47 7.54 16.57
C THR A 150 -27.17 8.77 17.19
N PHE A 151 -28.31 9.14 16.63
CA PHE A 151 -29.19 10.17 17.20
C PHE A 151 -30.62 10.10 16.65
N GLY A 152 -31.57 10.59 17.45
CA GLY A 152 -32.98 10.67 17.04
C GLY A 152 -33.19 11.59 15.83
N CYS A 153 -33.58 11.03 14.69
CA CYS A 153 -33.73 11.72 13.41
C CYS A 153 -34.56 13.03 13.45
N GLY A 154 -35.56 13.09 14.34
CA GLY A 154 -36.46 14.23 14.53
C GLY A 154 -35.95 15.33 15.48
N LYS A 155 -34.71 15.25 15.98
CA LYS A 155 -34.14 16.29 16.87
C LYS A 155 -33.48 17.41 16.06
N THR A 156 -33.74 18.67 16.43
CA THR A 156 -33.25 19.89 15.74
C THR A 156 -32.02 20.49 16.42
N THR A 157 -30.98 19.69 16.67
CA THR A 157 -29.81 20.08 17.48
C THR A 157 -28.51 20.26 16.70
N SER A 158 -28.49 19.85 15.43
CA SER A 158 -27.26 19.54 14.72
C SER A 158 -27.18 20.27 13.38
N SER A 159 -25.97 20.67 13.02
CA SER A 159 -25.61 21.16 11.69
C SER A 159 -25.67 20.02 10.67
N HIS A 160 -25.33 20.28 9.42
CA HIS A 160 -25.32 19.24 8.38
C HIS A 160 -24.19 19.48 7.38
N ILE A 161 -23.58 18.39 6.89
CA ILE A 161 -22.53 18.45 5.86
C ILE A 161 -23.13 17.90 4.56
N CYS A 162 -23.12 18.73 3.53
CA CYS A 162 -23.55 18.34 2.20
C CYS A 162 -22.34 18.01 1.32
N GLU A 163 -22.51 17.06 0.40
CA GLU A 163 -21.59 16.78 -0.70
C GLU A 163 -22.27 16.99 -2.07
N MET A 164 -21.45 17.23 -3.10
CA MET A 164 -21.82 17.17 -4.51
C MET A 164 -20.58 16.77 -5.34
N PRO A 165 -20.72 16.17 -6.54
CA PRO A 165 -19.57 15.94 -7.41
C PRO A 165 -18.91 17.26 -7.82
N ALA A 166 -17.58 17.25 -7.99
CA ALA A 166 -16.89 18.39 -8.59
C ALA A 166 -17.21 18.47 -10.08
N GLY A 167 -17.50 19.68 -10.57
CA GLY A 167 -17.93 19.90 -11.96
C GLY A 167 -16.84 20.54 -12.82
N LEU A 168 -16.95 20.34 -14.14
CA LEU A 168 -16.25 21.16 -15.12
C LEU A 168 -16.82 22.58 -15.06
N ARG A 169 -15.96 23.58 -14.85
CA ARG A 169 -16.39 24.99 -14.80
C ARG A 169 -16.46 25.59 -16.19
N LEU A 170 -17.54 25.31 -16.90
CA LEU A 170 -17.96 26.10 -18.05
C LEU A 170 -18.42 27.48 -17.54
N ASP A 171 -17.53 28.47 -17.60
CA ASP A 171 -17.89 29.86 -17.28
C ASP A 171 -18.80 30.43 -18.38
N LEU A 172 -20.11 30.34 -18.16
CA LEU A 172 -21.15 30.86 -19.06
C LEU A 172 -20.89 32.29 -19.59
N PRO A 173 -20.31 33.26 -18.83
CA PRO A 173 -20.00 34.57 -19.38
C PRO A 173 -19.13 34.53 -20.64
N TRP A 174 -18.11 33.67 -20.69
CA TRP A 174 -17.25 33.52 -21.87
C TRP A 174 -17.98 32.86 -23.04
N ILE A 175 -18.86 31.89 -22.77
CA ILE A 175 -19.68 31.24 -23.80
C ILE A 175 -20.68 32.24 -24.39
N ILE A 176 -21.30 33.09 -23.56
CA ILE A 176 -22.22 34.14 -24.01
C ILE A 176 -21.48 35.19 -24.84
N ILE A 177 -20.28 35.62 -24.41
CA ILE A 177 -19.42 36.53 -25.18
C ILE A 177 -19.04 35.90 -26.53
N LEU A 178 -18.65 34.62 -26.55
CA LEU A 178 -18.28 33.90 -27.77
C LEU A 178 -19.47 33.79 -28.76
N ILE A 179 -20.66 33.45 -28.26
CA ILE A 179 -21.89 33.40 -29.06
C ILE A 179 -22.25 34.79 -29.60
N GLN A 180 -22.16 35.84 -28.78
CA GLN A 180 -22.38 37.23 -29.23
C GLN A 180 -21.37 37.63 -30.31
N PHE A 181 -20.10 37.26 -30.16
CA PHE A 181 -19.06 37.56 -31.14
C PHE A 181 -19.29 36.82 -32.48
N ILE A 182 -19.68 35.54 -32.44
CA ILE A 182 -20.07 34.76 -33.61
C ILE A 182 -21.29 35.36 -34.31
N VAL A 183 -22.31 35.79 -33.55
CA VAL A 183 -23.53 36.43 -34.09
C VAL A 183 -23.23 37.79 -34.72
N ILE A 184 -22.31 38.58 -34.14
CA ILE A 184 -21.84 39.84 -34.73
C ILE A 184 -21.08 39.58 -36.04
N ILE A 185 -20.18 38.58 -36.07
CA ILE A 185 -19.47 38.18 -37.30
C ILE A 185 -20.45 37.73 -38.38
N ALA A 186 -21.44 36.91 -38.04
CA ALA A 186 -22.47 36.46 -38.98
C ALA A 186 -23.26 37.65 -39.57
N MET A 187 -23.66 38.63 -38.75
CA MET A 187 -24.31 39.85 -39.24
C MET A 187 -23.39 40.68 -40.14
N LEU A 188 -22.12 40.85 -39.80
CA LEU A 188 -21.15 41.58 -40.64
C LEU A 188 -20.96 40.89 -42.00
N ILE A 189 -20.86 39.56 -42.02
CA ILE A 189 -20.79 38.77 -43.26
C ILE A 189 -22.09 38.93 -44.07
N SER A 190 -23.27 38.89 -43.44
CA SER A 190 -24.55 39.09 -44.13
C SER A 190 -24.70 40.50 -44.72
N ILE A 191 -24.22 41.54 -44.01
CA ILE A 191 -24.21 42.92 -44.51
C ILE A 191 -23.23 43.06 -45.68
N PHE A 192 -22.04 42.47 -45.58
CA PHE A 192 -21.04 42.49 -46.65
C PHE A 192 -21.55 41.76 -47.91
N ALA A 193 -22.20 40.60 -47.74
CA ALA A 193 -22.87 39.90 -48.83
C ALA A 193 -23.98 40.77 -49.46
N TYR A 194 -24.87 41.36 -48.67
CA TYR A 194 -25.96 42.22 -49.15
C TYR A 194 -25.47 43.45 -49.94
N LEU A 195 -24.31 44.02 -49.58
CA LEU A 195 -23.68 45.13 -50.29
C LEU A 195 -23.07 44.69 -51.65
N ILE A 196 -22.62 43.44 -51.76
CA ILE A 196 -22.11 42.86 -53.01
C ILE A 196 -23.27 42.39 -53.91
N THR A 197 -24.34 41.85 -53.35
CA THR A 197 -25.50 41.31 -54.08
C THR A 197 -26.57 42.36 -54.40
N LYS A 198 -26.19 43.59 -54.73
CA LYS A 198 -27.09 44.62 -55.30
C LYS A 198 -26.76 44.89 -56.76
N PRO A 199 -27.48 44.26 -57.72
CA PRO A 199 -27.36 44.60 -59.13
C PRO A 199 -28.01 45.95 -59.43
N THR A 200 -27.36 46.76 -60.27
CA THR A 200 -27.97 47.96 -60.86
C THR A 200 -28.74 47.60 -62.12
N SER A 201 -30.02 48.01 -62.17
CA SER A 201 -30.86 48.25 -63.36
C SER A 201 -31.08 47.11 -64.38
N GLU A 202 -32.36 46.92 -64.70
CA GLU A 202 -32.92 46.00 -65.69
C GLU A 202 -32.47 46.28 -67.14
N MET A 203 -32.53 45.26 -68.01
CA MET A 203 -33.30 45.27 -69.27
C MET A 203 -33.44 43.83 -69.83
N ALA A 204 -34.32 43.62 -70.83
CA ALA A 204 -34.97 42.33 -71.10
C ALA A 204 -34.78 41.76 -72.54
N MET A 205 -35.54 40.68 -72.84
CA MET A 205 -35.93 40.14 -74.18
C MET A 205 -35.00 39.06 -74.85
N PRO A 206 -35.51 38.17 -75.76
CA PRO A 206 -36.04 36.85 -75.32
C PRO A 206 -35.81 35.63 -76.29
N GLU A 207 -36.53 34.52 -76.01
CA GLU A 207 -37.14 33.52 -76.94
C GLU A 207 -36.37 32.33 -77.60
N ASP A 208 -36.76 31.11 -77.16
CA ASP A 208 -37.31 29.96 -77.95
C ASP A 208 -36.58 28.57 -78.03
N SER A 209 -37.44 27.52 -78.12
CA SER A 209 -37.37 26.06 -78.44
C SER A 209 -36.03 25.30 -78.66
N SER A 210 -35.85 23.98 -78.37
CA SER A 210 -36.61 22.89 -77.66
C SER A 210 -35.62 21.74 -77.20
N THR A 211 -35.78 20.39 -77.16
CA THR A 211 -36.73 19.37 -77.68
C THR A 211 -37.00 18.13 -76.74
N LYS A 212 -36.42 16.92 -76.96
CA LYS A 212 -36.77 15.57 -76.38
C LYS A 212 -35.52 14.61 -76.41
N THR A 213 -35.46 13.29 -76.05
CA THR A 213 -36.44 12.17 -75.91
C THR A 213 -36.03 11.07 -74.86
N TYR A 214 -36.21 9.75 -75.12
CA TYR A 214 -36.22 8.57 -74.20
C TYR A 214 -35.60 7.31 -74.90
N GLU A 215 -35.49 6.04 -74.41
CA GLU A 215 -36.31 5.05 -73.64
C GLU A 215 -35.39 3.87 -73.13
N ASN A 216 -35.63 2.86 -72.25
CA ASN A 216 -36.62 2.43 -71.20
C ASN A 216 -35.86 1.53 -70.14
N PHE A 217 -36.21 0.38 -69.49
CA PHE A 217 -37.27 -0.68 -69.51
C PHE A 217 -37.46 -1.37 -68.09
N GLU A 218 -37.55 -2.71 -67.94
CA GLU A 218 -38.12 -3.46 -66.77
C GLU A 218 -37.42 -4.85 -66.46
N LEU A 219 -37.77 -5.82 -65.55
CA LEU A 219 -38.82 -6.10 -64.50
C LEU A 219 -38.42 -7.33 -63.57
N GLN A 220 -39.16 -7.59 -62.45
CA GLN A 220 -39.22 -8.83 -61.57
C GLN A 220 -38.02 -9.14 -60.61
N THR A 221 -38.01 -10.08 -59.62
CA THR A 221 -38.89 -11.22 -59.15
C THR A 221 -38.87 -11.45 -57.58
N HIS A 222 -39.24 -12.64 -57.04
CA HIS A 222 -39.55 -12.96 -55.61
C HIS A 222 -39.55 -14.51 -55.32
N PRO A 223 -39.83 -15.12 -54.12
CA PRO A 223 -39.90 -14.68 -52.67
C PRO A 223 -39.47 -15.74 -51.55
N GLN A 224 -39.73 -15.41 -50.25
CA GLN A 224 -40.24 -16.26 -49.11
C GLN A 224 -39.40 -16.86 -47.90
N SER A 225 -39.89 -16.53 -46.67
CA SER A 225 -40.29 -17.36 -45.48
C SER A 225 -39.35 -17.97 -44.37
N SER A 226 -39.35 -17.31 -43.18
CA SER A 226 -39.78 -17.79 -41.83
C SER A 226 -39.08 -18.89 -40.93
N SER A 227 -38.50 -18.41 -39.79
CA SER A 227 -38.92 -18.69 -38.38
C SER A 227 -38.33 -19.81 -37.47
N ILE A 228 -38.35 -19.51 -36.14
CA ILE A 228 -38.29 -20.38 -34.93
C ILE A 228 -36.91 -20.95 -34.49
N ALA A 229 -36.71 -21.12 -33.16
CA ALA A 229 -35.44 -21.48 -32.51
C ALA A 229 -35.62 -22.50 -31.36
N PHE A 230 -34.57 -23.26 -31.00
CA PHE A 230 -34.51 -24.09 -29.77
C PHE A 230 -33.09 -24.23 -29.16
N ARG A 231 -32.89 -25.11 -28.15
CA ARG A 231 -31.91 -24.96 -27.05
C ARG A 231 -30.57 -25.75 -27.13
N ARG A 232 -29.49 -25.06 -26.70
CA ARG A 232 -28.38 -25.45 -25.77
C ARG A 232 -27.45 -26.67 -26.02
N ARG A 233 -26.14 -26.35 -25.90
CA ARG A 233 -25.01 -27.09 -25.25
C ARG A 233 -24.58 -28.48 -25.78
N PHE A 234 -23.27 -28.62 -26.08
CA PHE A 234 -22.27 -29.18 -25.14
C PHE A 234 -20.82 -28.78 -25.53
N LYS A 235 -19.82 -29.10 -24.69
CA LYS A 235 -18.37 -29.00 -24.98
C LYS A 235 -17.79 -30.41 -25.22
N SER A 236 -16.83 -30.59 -26.14
CA SER A 236 -15.46 -31.09 -25.84
C SER A 236 -14.55 -31.20 -27.09
N SER A 237 -13.23 -31.06 -26.87
CA SER A 237 -12.05 -31.77 -27.45
C SER A 237 -12.21 -32.68 -28.72
N THR A 238 -11.26 -32.80 -29.67
CA THR A 238 -9.81 -32.43 -29.75
C THR A 238 -9.20 -32.68 -31.16
N VAL A 239 -7.99 -32.14 -31.43
CA VAL A 239 -6.97 -32.57 -32.44
C VAL A 239 -7.34 -32.39 -33.93
N GLN A 240 -6.65 -31.60 -34.79
CA GLN A 240 -5.25 -31.60 -35.33
C GLN A 240 -4.89 -32.78 -36.28
N PRO A 241 -3.89 -32.68 -37.18
CA PRO A 241 -3.07 -31.53 -37.65
C PRO A 241 -2.87 -31.46 -39.20
N GLN A 242 -1.89 -30.63 -39.65
CA GLN A 242 -1.13 -30.68 -40.93
C GLN A 242 -1.84 -30.24 -42.24
N SER A 243 -1.16 -29.71 -43.28
CA SER A 243 0.06 -28.85 -43.44
C SER A 243 0.29 -28.57 -44.96
N ILE A 244 1.35 -27.81 -45.33
CA ILE A 244 1.94 -27.65 -46.70
C ILE A 244 1.14 -26.72 -47.66
N ASP A 245 1.73 -25.81 -48.46
CA ASP A 245 3.03 -25.07 -48.40
C ASP A 245 3.06 -23.96 -49.50
N ILE A 246 4.13 -23.15 -49.56
CA ILE A 246 4.56 -22.27 -50.70
C ILE A 246 3.60 -21.08 -51.01
N ASP A 247 3.92 -19.79 -50.82
CA ASP A 247 5.06 -18.93 -51.22
C ASP A 247 5.04 -18.43 -52.69
N PHE A 248 5.29 -17.12 -52.87
CA PHE A 248 6.05 -16.49 -53.98
C PHE A 248 6.01 -14.94 -53.83
N SER A 249 7.08 -14.39 -53.23
CA SER A 249 7.92 -13.27 -53.72
C SER A 249 7.34 -12.03 -54.47
N GLU A 250 7.88 -10.84 -54.11
CA GLU A 250 8.37 -9.78 -55.05
C GLU A 250 7.30 -8.89 -55.81
N ASP A 251 7.52 -7.59 -56.15
CA ASP A 251 8.69 -6.72 -55.95
C ASP A 251 8.56 -5.16 -56.16
N ILE A 252 9.66 -4.44 -55.78
CA ILE A 252 10.23 -3.09 -56.12
C ILE A 252 9.45 -1.74 -55.97
N PHE A 253 10.24 -0.72 -55.57
CA PHE A 253 10.17 0.77 -55.71
C PHE A 253 9.67 1.55 -54.46
N GLU A 254 10.47 2.32 -53.69
CA GLU A 254 11.64 3.22 -53.92
C GLU A 254 11.30 4.52 -54.70
N GLU A 255 11.82 5.73 -54.39
CA GLU A 255 12.97 6.13 -53.53
C GLU A 255 12.75 7.51 -52.80
N ASP A 256 13.79 8.03 -52.11
CA ASP A 256 13.87 9.24 -51.23
C ASP A 256 14.38 10.49 -52.05
N PRO A 257 15.21 11.50 -51.63
CA PRO A 257 15.51 12.15 -50.33
C PRO A 257 15.62 13.72 -50.33
N LYS A 258 15.92 14.29 -49.12
CA LYS A 258 16.59 15.61 -48.77
C LYS A 258 15.67 16.68 -48.12
N LYS A 259 15.91 17.18 -46.88
CA LYS A 259 17.06 17.91 -46.24
C LYS A 259 17.15 19.43 -46.55
N ILE A 260 17.10 20.27 -45.49
CA ILE A 260 17.96 21.46 -45.22
C ILE A 260 17.68 22.05 -43.80
N GLU A 261 18.52 22.98 -43.32
CA GLU A 261 18.81 23.33 -41.91
C GLU A 261 17.98 24.48 -41.25
N PRO A 262 18.01 24.61 -39.91
CA PRO A 262 17.32 25.69 -39.17
C PRO A 262 18.09 27.02 -39.08
N ILE A 263 17.38 28.14 -38.95
CA ILE A 263 17.96 29.50 -38.88
C ILE A 263 18.24 29.95 -37.43
N ARG A 264 19.45 30.48 -37.23
CA ARG A 264 20.00 31.02 -35.98
C ARG A 264 19.74 32.53 -35.86
N LYS A 265 19.54 33.05 -34.65
CA LYS A 265 19.84 34.46 -34.32
C LYS A 265 20.93 34.53 -33.23
N GLN A 266 21.73 35.59 -33.29
CA GLN A 266 22.90 35.79 -32.43
C GLN A 266 22.68 36.92 -31.42
N SER A 267 23.31 36.79 -30.26
CA SER A 267 23.82 37.91 -29.47
C SER A 267 25.18 37.52 -28.88
N SER A 268 26.08 38.49 -28.77
CA SER A 268 27.53 38.26 -28.58
C SER A 268 27.92 37.96 -27.11
N PRO A 269 29.10 37.35 -26.85
CA PRO A 269 29.44 36.83 -25.53
C PRO A 269 29.97 37.91 -24.57
N VAL A 270 29.74 37.68 -23.27
CA VAL A 270 30.47 38.33 -22.17
C VAL A 270 31.31 37.26 -21.48
N ILE A 271 32.58 37.58 -21.22
CA ILE A 271 33.51 36.68 -20.53
C ILE A 271 33.15 36.66 -19.04
N VAL A 272 32.91 35.48 -18.47
CA VAL A 272 32.78 35.27 -17.03
C VAL A 272 33.76 34.16 -16.64
N ASN A 273 34.59 34.43 -15.62
CA ASN A 273 35.60 33.48 -15.15
C ASN A 273 34.94 32.25 -14.51
N SER A 274 35.55 31.08 -14.71
CA SER A 274 35.21 29.87 -13.98
C SER A 274 35.49 30.04 -12.49
N ILE A 275 34.43 30.08 -11.68
CA ILE A 275 34.50 29.82 -10.23
C ILE A 275 33.80 28.49 -10.02
N GLU A 276 34.55 27.49 -9.56
CA GLU A 276 33.98 26.22 -9.13
C GLU A 276 33.17 26.48 -7.86
N SER A 277 31.84 26.36 -7.96
CA SER A 277 30.95 26.50 -6.81
C SER A 277 30.72 25.14 -6.18
N GLU A 278 31.01 25.04 -4.89
CA GLU A 278 30.70 23.85 -4.10
C GLU A 278 29.18 23.64 -4.09
N HIS A 279 28.74 22.41 -4.37
CA HIS A 279 27.37 21.99 -4.11
C HIS A 279 27.38 20.89 -3.06
N SER A 280 27.55 21.33 -1.81
CA SER A 280 27.14 20.57 -0.64
C SER A 280 25.67 20.18 -0.80
N SER A 281 25.36 18.89 -0.73
CA SER A 281 23.98 18.42 -0.65
C SER A 281 23.42 18.79 0.72
N GLU A 282 22.64 19.86 0.80
CA GLU A 282 21.85 20.18 1.99
C GLU A 282 20.78 19.11 2.18
N TYR A 283 20.94 18.32 3.24
CA TYR A 283 19.89 17.43 3.74
C TYR A 283 19.02 18.24 4.70
N GLU A 284 17.73 18.36 4.40
CA GLU A 284 16.78 19.14 5.21
C GLU A 284 16.82 18.71 6.70
N HIS A 285 17.28 19.63 7.56
CA HIS A 285 17.10 19.50 9.00
C HIS A 285 15.66 19.85 9.34
N PHE A 286 14.83 18.83 9.55
CA PHE A 286 13.51 18.99 10.15
C PHE A 286 13.63 19.30 11.65
N GLU A 287 13.97 20.54 11.99
CA GLU A 287 13.75 21.10 13.33
C GLU A 287 12.26 21.33 13.57
N SER A 288 11.52 20.24 13.75
CA SER A 288 10.13 20.26 14.18
C SER A 288 10.06 20.33 15.71
N GLU A 289 9.92 21.56 16.25
CA GLU A 289 9.58 21.75 17.65
C GLU A 289 8.23 21.06 17.96
N ASN A 290 8.27 19.93 18.66
CA ASN A 290 7.14 19.07 19.07
C ASN A 290 6.59 18.07 18.03
N LEU A 291 7.46 17.35 17.30
CA LEU A 291 7.10 16.04 16.74
C LEU A 291 6.75 15.03 17.87
N ARG A 292 5.47 14.97 18.26
CA ARG A 292 4.98 14.09 19.36
C ARG A 292 4.66 12.66 18.94
N THR A 293 4.39 12.44 17.66
CA THR A 293 3.95 11.15 17.10
C THR A 293 4.56 10.95 15.71
N ALA A 294 4.95 9.73 15.38
CA ALA A 294 5.40 9.37 14.03
C ALA A 294 5.05 7.91 13.71
N VAL A 295 4.72 7.63 12.44
CA VAL A 295 4.58 6.28 11.88
C VAL A 295 5.34 6.25 10.57
N THR A 296 6.06 5.17 10.30
CA THR A 296 6.77 4.95 9.04
C THR A 296 6.80 3.48 8.68
N SER A 297 6.73 3.23 7.37
CA SER A 297 6.90 1.91 6.74
C SER A 297 7.27 2.09 5.27
N GLU A 298 7.51 1.00 4.56
CA GLU A 298 7.77 1.01 3.11
C GLU A 298 6.55 1.38 2.24
N SER A 299 5.36 1.60 2.84
CA SER A 299 4.14 2.01 2.14
C SER A 299 3.53 3.27 2.74
N ALA A 300 3.27 4.28 1.90
CA ALA A 300 2.64 5.54 2.33
C ALA A 300 1.23 5.30 2.89
N VAL A 301 0.42 4.47 2.22
CA VAL A 301 -0.94 4.12 2.65
C VAL A 301 -0.92 3.41 4.01
N CYS A 302 0.01 2.48 4.22
CA CYS A 302 0.10 1.76 5.48
C CYS A 302 0.66 2.60 6.64
N SER A 303 1.47 3.61 6.32
CA SER A 303 1.91 4.62 7.28
C SER A 303 0.75 5.53 7.71
N GLU A 304 -0.09 5.94 6.76
CA GLU A 304 -1.33 6.69 7.06
C GLU A 304 -2.36 5.84 7.83
N PHE A 305 -2.46 4.54 7.57
CA PHE A 305 -3.31 3.63 8.35
C PHE A 305 -2.83 3.52 9.81
N GLY A 306 -1.53 3.41 10.07
CA GLY A 306 -0.99 3.49 11.43
C GLY A 306 -1.22 4.87 12.06
N ARG A 307 -1.04 5.97 11.30
CA ARG A 307 -1.33 7.34 11.75
C ARG A 307 -2.80 7.51 12.13
N SER A 308 -3.73 6.84 11.44
CA SER A 308 -5.16 6.84 11.76
C SER A 308 -5.44 6.28 13.16
N VAL A 309 -4.68 5.27 13.60
CA VAL A 309 -4.82 4.66 14.92
C VAL A 309 -4.34 5.62 16.00
N LEU A 310 -3.18 6.26 15.82
CA LEU A 310 -2.68 7.28 16.76
C LEU A 310 -3.64 8.46 16.89
N VAL A 311 -4.21 8.97 15.79
CA VAL A 311 -5.19 10.07 15.80
C VAL A 311 -6.50 9.69 16.51
N ARG A 312 -6.82 8.39 16.61
CA ARG A 312 -7.99 7.86 17.32
C ARG A 312 -7.72 7.55 18.80
N GLY A 313 -6.55 7.91 19.34
CA GLY A 313 -6.18 7.62 20.73
C GLY A 313 -5.72 6.17 20.98
N GLY A 314 -5.30 5.47 19.91
CA GLY A 314 -4.52 4.24 20.03
C GLY A 314 -3.03 4.50 20.16
N ASN A 315 -2.29 3.51 20.64
CA ASN A 315 -0.86 3.63 20.95
C ASN A 315 0.07 3.11 19.85
N ALA A 316 1.38 3.20 20.10
CA ALA A 316 2.43 2.83 19.14
C ALA A 316 2.36 1.37 18.67
N VAL A 317 1.92 0.43 19.53
CA VAL A 317 1.79 -0.99 19.19
C VAL A 317 0.54 -1.24 18.35
N GLU A 318 -0.59 -0.65 18.71
CA GLU A 318 -1.85 -0.75 17.94
C GLU A 318 -1.68 -0.17 16.53
N ALA A 319 -1.00 0.98 16.40
CA ALA A 319 -0.65 1.57 15.12
C ALA A 319 0.26 0.65 14.28
N ALA A 320 1.29 0.06 14.90
CA ALA A 320 2.19 -0.88 14.23
C ALA A 320 1.47 -2.15 13.74
N ILE A 321 0.48 -2.67 14.49
CA ILE A 321 -0.36 -3.80 14.08
C ILE A 321 -1.24 -3.44 12.87
N CYS A 322 -1.89 -2.27 12.87
CA CYS A 322 -2.68 -1.79 11.73
C CYS A 322 -1.82 -1.65 10.45
N THR A 323 -0.65 -1.03 10.57
CA THR A 323 0.33 -0.95 9.48
C THR A 323 0.77 -2.35 9.02
N SER A 324 0.92 -3.32 9.92
CA SER A 324 1.33 -4.70 9.58
C SER A 324 0.36 -5.39 8.63
N PHE A 325 -0.94 -5.39 8.96
CA PHE A 325 -1.95 -5.98 8.08
C PHE A 325 -1.97 -5.30 6.70
N CYS A 326 -1.79 -3.99 6.65
CA CYS A 326 -1.70 -3.25 5.39
C CYS A 326 -0.44 -3.62 4.59
N LEU A 327 0.72 -3.84 5.21
CA LEU A 327 1.91 -4.31 4.50
C LEU A 327 1.74 -5.73 3.95
N MET A 328 0.98 -6.61 4.61
CA MET A 328 0.63 -7.94 4.07
C MET A 328 -0.21 -7.86 2.78
N ALA A 329 -0.96 -6.76 2.58
CA ALA A 329 -1.70 -6.50 1.35
C ALA A 329 -0.88 -5.73 0.29
N THR A 330 -0.05 -4.77 0.71
CA THR A 330 0.69 -3.87 -0.21
C THR A 330 2.08 -4.37 -0.62
N LEU A 331 2.68 -5.27 0.17
CA LEU A 331 3.98 -5.90 -0.06
C LEU A 331 3.89 -7.42 0.17
N PRO A 332 3.10 -8.16 -0.65
CA PRO A 332 2.96 -9.62 -0.53
C PRO A 332 4.27 -10.37 -0.87
N ASP A 333 5.28 -9.68 -1.40
CA ASP A 333 6.65 -10.18 -1.54
C ASP A 333 7.42 -10.22 -0.21
N ARG A 334 6.96 -9.54 0.85
CA ARG A 334 7.67 -9.31 2.11
C ARG A 334 6.92 -9.66 3.38
N ALA A 335 5.59 -9.52 3.39
CA ALA A 335 4.75 -9.73 4.57
C ALA A 335 3.58 -10.67 4.25
N SER A 336 3.23 -11.54 5.21
CA SER A 336 2.13 -12.50 5.11
C SER A 336 1.63 -12.89 6.49
N LEU A 337 0.37 -13.32 6.59
CA LEU A 337 -0.17 -13.98 7.78
C LEU A 337 0.56 -15.31 8.06
N ALA A 338 1.09 -15.97 7.02
CA ALA A 338 1.95 -17.15 7.15
C ALA A 338 3.43 -16.83 7.47
N GLY A 339 3.80 -15.57 7.64
CA GLY A 339 5.17 -15.16 7.98
C GLY A 339 5.47 -15.22 9.48
N GLY A 340 6.55 -14.54 9.88
CA GLY A 340 6.93 -14.27 11.26
C GLY A 340 7.29 -12.79 11.46
N MET A 341 7.49 -12.39 12.72
CA MET A 341 7.91 -11.02 13.05
C MET A 341 8.82 -10.97 14.28
N MET A 342 9.63 -9.92 14.34
CA MET A 342 10.30 -9.49 15.57
C MET A 342 9.91 -8.04 15.87
N MET A 343 9.51 -7.78 17.12
CA MET A 343 9.14 -6.45 17.63
C MET A 343 9.97 -6.12 18.88
N VAL A 344 10.30 -4.84 19.03
CA VAL A 344 10.93 -4.26 20.23
C VAL A 344 10.11 -3.04 20.64
N VAL A 345 9.57 -3.07 21.85
CA VAL A 345 8.71 -2.02 22.41
C VAL A 345 9.44 -1.33 23.56
N SER A 346 9.72 -0.05 23.41
CA SER A 346 10.20 0.82 24.49
C SER A 346 9.00 1.49 25.15
N ASN A 347 8.77 1.15 26.42
CA ASN A 347 7.69 1.72 27.22
C ASN A 347 8.06 3.11 27.75
N PRO A 348 7.07 3.98 28.07
CA PRO A 348 7.31 5.29 28.66
C PRO A 348 8.08 5.25 30.00
N ASN A 349 8.01 4.14 30.73
CA ASN A 349 8.74 3.90 31.98
C ASN A 349 10.22 3.49 31.79
N GLY A 350 10.70 3.36 30.55
CA GLY A 350 12.08 2.98 30.23
C GLY A 350 12.39 1.48 30.27
N SER A 351 11.38 0.62 30.52
CA SER A 351 11.48 -0.81 30.21
C SER A 351 11.43 -1.04 28.69
N VAL A 352 12.12 -2.07 28.21
CA VAL A 352 12.10 -2.46 26.80
C VAL A 352 11.79 -3.95 26.72
N ILE A 353 10.73 -4.29 25.99
CA ILE A 353 10.26 -5.66 25.77
C ILE A 353 10.60 -6.05 24.33
N SER A 354 10.92 -7.32 24.11
CA SER A 354 10.99 -7.88 22.76
C SER A 354 9.97 -9.00 22.60
N ILE A 355 9.30 -9.01 21.45
CA ILE A 355 8.42 -10.09 21.00
C ILE A 355 9.10 -10.75 19.80
N ASN A 356 9.32 -12.06 19.89
CA ASN A 356 9.96 -12.88 18.87
C ASN A 356 8.97 -13.95 18.41
N ALA A 357 8.21 -13.64 17.35
CA ALA A 357 7.23 -14.53 16.74
C ALA A 357 7.78 -15.06 15.42
N ARG A 358 8.90 -15.78 15.55
CA ARG A 358 9.65 -16.41 14.46
C ARG A 358 9.11 -17.81 14.21
N GLU A 359 8.98 -18.20 12.95
CA GLU A 359 8.37 -19.46 12.56
C GLU A 359 9.28 -20.65 12.96
N SER A 360 8.69 -21.66 13.62
CA SER A 360 9.39 -22.87 14.05
C SER A 360 9.36 -23.97 12.99
N ALA A 361 10.18 -25.00 13.15
CA ALA A 361 10.16 -26.19 12.31
C ALA A 361 9.03 -27.14 12.73
N PRO A 362 8.14 -27.60 11.81
CA PRO A 362 7.08 -28.55 12.15
C PRO A 362 7.63 -29.86 12.72
N MET A 363 6.88 -30.49 13.62
CA MET A 363 7.27 -31.69 14.35
C MET A 363 7.50 -32.90 13.43
N ALA A 364 6.81 -32.94 12.28
CA ALA A 364 6.96 -33.98 11.26
C ALA A 364 8.14 -33.76 10.26
N VAL A 365 9.02 -32.78 10.48
CA VAL A 365 10.06 -32.40 9.51
C VAL A 365 11.08 -33.53 9.25
N SER A 366 11.14 -34.02 8.01
CA SER A 366 12.12 -35.04 7.61
C SER A 366 13.50 -34.43 7.33
N ILE A 367 14.32 -34.36 8.38
CA ILE A 367 15.71 -33.85 8.31
C ILE A 367 16.52 -34.61 7.24
N GLU A 368 16.36 -35.93 7.14
CA GLU A 368 17.05 -36.76 6.14
C GLU A 368 16.65 -36.39 4.70
N GLN A 369 15.35 -36.15 4.46
CA GLN A 369 14.86 -35.75 3.14
C GLN A 369 15.38 -34.36 2.76
N LEU A 370 15.39 -33.41 3.69
CA LEU A 370 15.93 -32.07 3.46
C LEU A 370 17.46 -32.10 3.24
N ARG A 371 18.21 -32.96 3.94
CA ARG A 371 19.64 -33.18 3.67
C ARG A 371 19.90 -33.75 2.28
N LYS A 372 19.12 -34.76 1.86
CA LYS A 372 19.21 -35.38 0.53
C LYS A 372 18.78 -34.43 -0.60
N LYS A 373 17.88 -33.47 -0.33
CA LYS A 373 17.37 -32.49 -1.30
C LYS A 373 17.21 -31.09 -0.69
N PRO A 374 18.31 -30.33 -0.45
CA PRO A 374 18.25 -29.04 0.26
C PRO A 374 17.34 -27.97 -0.35
N LYS A 375 17.07 -28.03 -1.67
CA LYS A 375 16.11 -27.14 -2.34
C LYS A 375 14.68 -27.26 -1.80
N LEU A 376 14.30 -28.41 -1.23
CA LEU A 376 12.97 -28.60 -0.61
C LEU A 376 12.76 -27.69 0.61
N SER A 377 13.82 -27.22 1.26
CA SER A 377 13.72 -26.25 2.37
C SER A 377 13.54 -24.79 1.90
N GLN A 378 13.62 -24.52 0.58
CA GLN A 378 13.68 -23.17 0.01
C GLN A 378 12.41 -22.79 -0.77
N THR A 379 11.74 -23.77 -1.38
CA THR A 379 10.59 -23.58 -2.27
C THR A 379 9.59 -24.73 -2.12
N GLY A 380 8.30 -24.43 -2.23
CA GLY A 380 7.22 -25.41 -2.06
C GLY A 380 6.88 -25.77 -0.60
N ALA A 381 5.89 -26.63 -0.42
CA ALA A 381 5.30 -27.00 0.88
C ALA A 381 6.31 -27.44 1.96
N LYS A 382 7.40 -28.11 1.56
CA LYS A 382 8.45 -28.60 2.49
C LYS A 382 9.44 -27.55 2.97
N ALA A 383 9.24 -26.29 2.58
CA ALA A 383 9.98 -25.14 3.08
C ALA A 383 9.30 -24.43 4.27
N ILE A 384 8.02 -24.73 4.51
CA ILE A 384 7.15 -24.02 5.44
C ILE A 384 7.56 -24.28 6.89
N GLY A 385 7.86 -23.21 7.62
CA GLY A 385 7.84 -23.18 9.09
C GLY A 385 6.46 -22.76 9.61
N VAL A 386 6.18 -23.02 10.90
CA VAL A 386 4.90 -22.73 11.53
C VAL A 386 4.66 -21.20 11.62
N PRO A 387 3.61 -20.64 11.00
CA PRO A 387 3.32 -19.20 11.00
C PRO A 387 3.38 -18.53 12.37
N GLY A 388 4.21 -17.50 12.52
CA GLY A 388 4.37 -16.75 13.77
C GLY A 388 3.63 -15.41 13.81
N ALA A 389 3.40 -14.77 12.65
CA ALA A 389 2.98 -13.37 12.59
C ALA A 389 1.68 -13.06 13.34
N VAL A 390 0.65 -13.92 13.24
CA VAL A 390 -0.65 -13.70 13.89
C VAL A 390 -0.55 -13.84 15.41
N ASN A 391 0.13 -14.89 15.90
CA ASN A 391 0.40 -15.05 17.34
C ASN A 391 1.18 -13.83 17.88
N GLY A 392 2.26 -13.43 17.20
CA GLY A 392 3.06 -12.27 17.61
C GLY A 392 2.30 -10.95 17.67
N LEU A 393 1.49 -10.64 16.66
CA LEU A 393 0.66 -9.42 16.63
C LEU A 393 -0.43 -9.45 17.71
N TRP A 394 -1.01 -10.62 17.99
CA TRP A 394 -1.98 -10.78 19.08
C TRP A 394 -1.35 -10.63 20.46
N ARG A 395 -0.23 -11.29 20.75
CA ARG A 395 0.46 -11.15 22.05
C ARG A 395 1.01 -9.74 22.28
N ALA A 396 1.32 -9.01 21.20
CA ALA A 396 1.59 -7.58 21.27
C ALA A 396 0.32 -6.78 21.65
N PHE A 397 -0.82 -7.08 21.03
CA PHE A 397 -2.10 -6.44 21.34
C PHE A 397 -2.53 -6.70 22.79
N GLU A 398 -2.62 -7.96 23.23
CA GLU A 398 -3.01 -8.33 24.60
C GLU A 398 -2.18 -7.61 25.67
N LYS A 399 -0.87 -7.50 25.44
CA LYS A 399 0.10 -6.94 26.39
C LYS A 399 0.10 -5.41 26.44
N PHE A 400 -0.22 -4.74 25.33
CA PHE A 400 0.00 -3.31 25.17
C PHE A 400 -1.23 -2.50 24.78
N GLN A 401 -2.39 -3.09 24.48
CA GLN A 401 -3.60 -2.38 24.04
C GLN A 401 -3.96 -1.18 24.93
N SER A 402 -4.43 -0.10 24.31
CA SER A 402 -4.92 1.11 25.00
C SER A 402 -6.31 0.92 25.61
N GLY A 403 -7.07 -0.06 25.11
CA GLY A 403 -8.51 -0.19 25.34
C GLY A 403 -9.35 0.79 24.50
N THR A 404 -8.72 1.74 23.80
CA THR A 404 -9.40 2.68 22.88
C THR A 404 -9.74 2.02 21.54
N ILE A 405 -8.90 1.09 21.07
CA ILE A 405 -8.99 0.51 19.73
C ILE A 405 -9.19 -1.01 19.83
N MET A 406 -10.36 -1.49 19.40
CA MET A 406 -10.63 -2.93 19.31
C MET A 406 -9.81 -3.58 18.18
N TRP A 407 -9.34 -4.81 18.40
CA TRP A 407 -8.57 -5.62 17.44
C TRP A 407 -9.10 -5.56 16.00
N LYS A 408 -10.42 -5.75 15.81
CA LYS A 408 -11.06 -5.69 14.48
C LYS A 408 -10.90 -4.35 13.75
N HIS A 409 -10.83 -3.24 14.48
CA HIS A 409 -10.60 -1.92 13.89
C HIS A 409 -9.19 -1.74 13.30
N LEU A 410 -8.25 -2.66 13.57
CA LEU A 410 -6.90 -2.69 13.00
C LEU A 410 -6.85 -3.38 11.63
N MET A 411 -7.86 -4.19 11.28
CA MET A 411 -7.93 -4.93 10.01
C MET A 411 -8.89 -4.30 8.99
N ILE A 412 -9.96 -3.63 9.43
CA ILE A 412 -10.97 -2.99 8.55
C ILE A 412 -10.37 -2.12 7.43
N PRO A 413 -9.36 -1.24 7.67
CA PRO A 413 -8.77 -0.43 6.60
C PRO A 413 -8.13 -1.28 5.49
N THR A 414 -7.48 -2.40 5.85
CA THR A 414 -6.86 -3.33 4.91
C THR A 414 -7.90 -4.12 4.12
N ILE A 415 -8.98 -4.56 4.76
CA ILE A 415 -10.11 -5.24 4.10
C ILE A 415 -10.71 -4.33 3.01
N GLN A 416 -10.93 -3.06 3.33
CA GLN A 416 -11.41 -2.03 2.39
C GLN A 416 -10.40 -1.77 1.26
N LEU A 417 -9.11 -1.67 1.56
CA LEU A 417 -8.05 -1.47 0.59
C LEU A 417 -7.98 -2.62 -0.43
N CYS A 418 -8.05 -3.87 0.03
CA CYS A 418 -8.04 -5.05 -0.85
C CYS A 418 -9.24 -5.09 -1.81
N ALA A 419 -10.43 -4.68 -1.36
CA ALA A 419 -11.62 -4.61 -2.20
C ALA A 419 -11.57 -3.44 -3.20
N LYS A 420 -11.03 -2.28 -2.78
CA LYS A 420 -10.81 -1.11 -3.67
C LYS A 420 -9.71 -1.36 -4.71
N GLY A 421 -8.76 -2.23 -4.39
CA GLY A 421 -7.60 -2.54 -5.22
C GLY A 421 -6.35 -1.76 -4.79
N VAL A 422 -5.26 -2.50 -4.63
CA VAL A 422 -3.92 -2.04 -4.25
C VAL A 422 -3.14 -1.60 -5.49
N ASP A 423 -2.41 -0.48 -5.41
CA ASP A 423 -1.48 -0.01 -6.43
C ASP A 423 -0.15 -0.79 -6.40
N VAL A 424 0.30 -1.28 -7.55
CA VAL A 424 1.63 -1.88 -7.71
C VAL A 424 2.68 -0.76 -7.73
N ASN A 425 3.44 -0.66 -6.63
CA ASN A 425 4.59 0.22 -6.55
C ASN A 425 5.76 -0.32 -7.39
N LYS A 426 6.71 0.56 -7.72
CA LYS A 426 7.90 0.29 -8.54
C LYS A 426 8.70 -0.94 -8.12
N GLU A 427 8.94 -1.07 -6.81
CA GLU A 427 9.76 -2.15 -6.26
C GLU A 427 9.03 -3.49 -6.36
N LEU A 428 7.74 -3.54 -5.97
CA LEU A 428 6.90 -4.72 -6.14
C LEU A 428 6.80 -5.13 -7.63
N GLY A 429 6.61 -4.18 -8.55
CA GLY A 429 6.61 -4.45 -9.99
C GLY A 429 7.92 -5.07 -10.49
N SER A 430 9.08 -4.63 -9.95
CA SER A 430 10.37 -5.22 -10.27
C SER A 430 10.52 -6.64 -9.69
N GLN A 431 10.07 -6.89 -8.45
CA GLN A 431 10.10 -8.23 -7.87
C GLN A 431 9.13 -9.18 -8.60
N LEU A 432 7.95 -8.73 -9.03
CA LEU A 432 7.00 -9.52 -9.83
C LEU A 432 7.59 -9.97 -11.17
N GLN A 433 8.29 -9.07 -11.88
CA GLN A 433 9.01 -9.42 -13.11
C GLN A 433 10.14 -10.44 -12.84
N LYS A 434 10.95 -10.20 -11.80
CA LYS A 434 12.09 -11.04 -11.41
C LYS A 434 11.68 -12.45 -10.96
N TYR A 435 10.52 -12.60 -10.32
CA TYR A 435 10.03 -13.85 -9.76
C TYR A 435 8.80 -14.42 -10.48
N VAL A 436 8.59 -14.03 -11.75
CA VAL A 436 7.45 -14.46 -12.59
C VAL A 436 7.20 -15.98 -12.57
N THR A 437 8.25 -16.81 -12.56
CA THR A 437 8.14 -18.28 -12.52
C THR A 437 7.57 -18.82 -11.20
N LEU A 438 7.76 -18.11 -10.08
CA LEU A 438 7.23 -18.49 -8.77
C LEU A 438 5.79 -18.00 -8.60
N ILE A 439 5.49 -16.75 -8.94
CA ILE A 439 4.11 -16.21 -8.84
C ILE A 439 3.14 -16.87 -9.83
N ASN A 440 3.63 -17.45 -10.92
CA ASN A 440 2.82 -18.26 -11.85
C ASN A 440 2.68 -19.74 -11.40
N SER A 441 3.18 -20.13 -10.23
CA SER A 441 3.14 -21.52 -9.74
C SER A 441 1.84 -21.92 -9.04
N SER A 442 1.02 -20.96 -8.61
CA SER A 442 -0.28 -21.21 -7.97
C SER A 442 -1.40 -20.41 -8.63
N GLU A 443 -2.62 -20.95 -8.61
CA GLU A 443 -3.79 -20.32 -9.23
C GLU A 443 -4.11 -18.97 -8.57
N THR A 444 -4.11 -18.90 -7.23
CA THR A 444 -4.40 -17.68 -6.47
C THR A 444 -3.40 -16.56 -6.80
N SER A 445 -2.10 -16.87 -6.81
CA SER A 445 -1.08 -15.87 -7.14
C SER A 445 -1.13 -15.43 -8.61
N ARG A 446 -1.49 -16.32 -9.55
CA ARG A 446 -1.70 -15.94 -10.95
C ARG A 446 -2.91 -15.01 -11.11
N GLN A 447 -4.05 -15.33 -10.48
CA GLN A 447 -5.25 -14.50 -10.55
C GLN A 447 -5.08 -13.12 -9.88
N MET A 448 -4.22 -13.03 -8.86
CA MET A 448 -3.96 -11.80 -8.12
C MET A 448 -2.84 -10.94 -8.74
N LEU A 449 -1.81 -11.52 -9.35
CA LEU A 449 -0.55 -10.83 -9.66
C LEU A 449 -0.10 -10.91 -11.14
N MET A 450 -0.93 -11.46 -12.02
CA MET A 450 -0.67 -11.55 -13.47
C MET A 450 -1.82 -10.94 -14.28
N LYS A 451 -1.50 -10.34 -15.43
CA LYS A 451 -2.47 -9.75 -16.36
C LYS A 451 -3.25 -10.85 -17.09
N PRO A 452 -4.61 -10.87 -17.02
CA PRO A 452 -5.40 -11.98 -17.57
C PRO A 452 -5.36 -12.15 -19.09
N ASP A 453 -4.98 -11.11 -19.83
CA ASP A 453 -4.96 -11.04 -21.30
C ASP A 453 -3.68 -11.61 -21.92
N SER A 454 -2.56 -11.36 -21.26
CA SER A 454 -1.19 -11.53 -21.76
C SER A 454 -0.38 -12.54 -20.95
N ASN A 455 -0.90 -12.96 -19.78
CA ASN A 455 -0.20 -13.79 -18.80
C ASN A 455 1.20 -13.24 -18.45
N THR A 456 1.30 -11.91 -18.33
CA THR A 456 2.48 -11.19 -17.88
C THR A 456 2.32 -10.73 -16.43
N PRO A 457 3.42 -10.55 -15.65
CA PRO A 457 3.34 -10.00 -14.30
C PRO A 457 2.81 -8.56 -14.31
N LEU A 458 2.12 -8.16 -13.22
CA LEU A 458 1.78 -6.75 -13.01
C LEU A 458 3.06 -5.89 -12.82
N SER A 459 2.93 -4.61 -13.17
CA SER A 459 4.00 -3.63 -13.28
C SER A 459 3.62 -2.31 -12.59
N GLU A 460 4.56 -1.36 -12.48
CA GLU A 460 4.32 -0.07 -11.83
C GLU A 460 3.10 0.66 -12.43
N SER A 461 2.20 1.14 -11.56
CA SER A 461 0.89 1.74 -11.90
C SER A 461 -0.25 0.78 -12.27
N ASP A 462 -0.02 -0.53 -12.37
CA ASP A 462 -1.13 -1.50 -12.37
C ASP A 462 -1.80 -1.59 -10.99
N ARG A 463 -2.99 -2.20 -10.91
CA ARG A 463 -3.69 -2.51 -9.65
C ARG A 463 -4.07 -3.98 -9.55
N PHE A 464 -4.09 -4.52 -8.33
CA PHE A 464 -4.67 -5.83 -8.01
C PHE A 464 -5.67 -5.76 -6.87
N GLN A 465 -6.62 -6.70 -6.82
CA GLN A 465 -7.49 -6.91 -5.67
C GLN A 465 -7.02 -8.12 -4.86
N CYS A 466 -6.98 -7.99 -3.53
CA CYS A 466 -6.63 -9.09 -2.61
C CYS A 466 -7.87 -9.64 -1.90
N ASN A 467 -8.89 -10.04 -2.67
CA ASN A 467 -10.22 -10.41 -2.18
C ASN A 467 -10.21 -11.62 -1.21
N SER A 468 -9.34 -12.63 -1.42
CA SER A 468 -9.18 -13.75 -0.49
C SER A 468 -8.57 -13.31 0.85
N LEU A 469 -7.56 -12.41 0.81
CA LEU A 469 -6.96 -11.84 2.02
C LEU A 469 -7.97 -10.96 2.77
N ALA A 470 -8.77 -10.16 2.05
CA ALA A 470 -9.85 -9.37 2.63
C ALA A 470 -10.88 -10.26 3.35
N SER A 471 -11.29 -11.36 2.71
CA SER A 471 -12.21 -12.34 3.28
C SER A 471 -11.63 -13.02 4.52
N THR A 472 -10.34 -13.37 4.48
CA THR A 472 -9.63 -14.01 5.60
C THR A 472 -9.42 -13.06 6.78
N LEU A 473 -9.04 -11.81 6.52
CA LEU A 473 -8.95 -10.78 7.56
C LEU A 473 -10.33 -10.45 8.14
N SER A 474 -11.39 -10.50 7.32
CA SER A 474 -12.77 -10.35 7.81
C SER A 474 -13.15 -11.50 8.75
N GLU A 475 -12.93 -12.77 8.36
CA GLU A 475 -13.18 -13.95 9.20
C GLU A 475 -12.34 -13.87 10.50
N LEU A 476 -11.07 -13.50 10.41
CA LEU A 476 -10.16 -13.33 11.56
C LEU A 476 -10.56 -12.18 12.50
N SER A 477 -11.29 -11.17 11.99
CA SER A 477 -11.70 -9.98 12.77
C SER A 477 -12.95 -10.17 13.62
N GLU A 478 -13.72 -11.24 13.40
CA GLU A 478 -14.91 -11.56 14.20
C GLU A 478 -14.62 -12.47 15.41
N TYR A 479 -13.38 -12.94 15.57
CA TYR A 479 -12.95 -13.67 16.77
C TYR A 479 -12.50 -12.71 17.87
N ASP A 480 -13.04 -12.87 19.09
CA ASP A 480 -12.55 -12.19 20.30
C ASP A 480 -11.07 -12.53 20.60
N ASN A 481 -10.67 -13.77 20.28
CA ASN A 481 -9.29 -14.23 20.27
C ASN A 481 -8.95 -14.78 18.87
N PRO A 482 -8.16 -14.07 18.03
CA PRO A 482 -7.83 -14.49 16.67
C PRO A 482 -7.07 -15.83 16.60
N LEU A 483 -6.45 -16.27 17.70
CA LEU A 483 -5.72 -17.53 17.73
C LEU A 483 -6.66 -18.74 17.62
N ASP A 484 -7.86 -18.63 18.20
CA ASP A 484 -8.85 -19.71 18.17
C ASP A 484 -9.47 -19.88 16.77
N GLY A 485 -9.38 -18.86 15.92
CA GLY A 485 -9.61 -18.97 14.48
C GLY A 485 -8.38 -19.50 13.72
N PHE A 486 -7.27 -18.77 13.78
CA PHE A 486 -6.11 -18.97 12.90
C PHE A 486 -5.26 -20.21 13.22
N TYR A 487 -5.17 -20.62 14.49
CA TYR A 487 -4.34 -21.74 14.94
C TYR A 487 -5.12 -22.98 15.36
N ARG A 488 -6.37 -22.84 15.83
CA ARG A 488 -7.23 -23.96 16.28
C ARG A 488 -8.52 -24.17 15.46
N GLY A 489 -8.92 -23.15 14.72
CA GLY A 489 -10.26 -23.04 14.17
C GLY A 489 -10.40 -23.51 12.73
N GLU A 490 -11.41 -22.96 12.06
CA GLU A 490 -11.69 -23.29 10.65
C GLU A 490 -10.63 -22.70 9.71
N LEU A 491 -10.02 -21.55 10.05
CA LEU A 491 -8.88 -21.02 9.31
C LEU A 491 -7.67 -21.95 9.42
N ALA A 492 -7.37 -22.49 10.60
CA ALA A 492 -6.29 -23.48 10.78
C ALA A 492 -6.50 -24.73 9.90
N ARG A 493 -7.73 -25.26 9.87
CA ARG A 493 -8.08 -26.42 9.02
C ARG A 493 -7.94 -26.12 7.53
N LYS A 494 -8.49 -25.00 7.05
CA LYS A 494 -8.31 -24.53 5.67
C LYS A 494 -6.81 -24.41 5.33
N LEU A 495 -6.01 -23.80 6.22
CA LEU A 495 -4.57 -23.58 6.01
C LEU A 495 -3.73 -24.85 5.92
N VAL A 496 -4.01 -25.86 6.75
CA VAL A 496 -3.30 -27.15 6.66
C VAL A 496 -3.76 -27.95 5.44
N ASN A 497 -5.04 -27.89 5.09
CA ASN A 497 -5.60 -28.57 3.91
C ASN A 497 -5.13 -27.97 2.57
N ASP A 498 -4.74 -26.69 2.54
CA ASP A 498 -4.12 -26.02 1.37
C ASP A 498 -2.74 -26.61 0.98
N ILE A 499 -2.10 -27.42 1.85
CA ILE A 499 -0.69 -27.80 1.72
C ILE A 499 -0.53 -29.26 1.27
N GLU A 500 -0.42 -29.47 -0.04
CA GLU A 500 -0.01 -30.77 -0.61
C GLU A 500 1.46 -31.10 -0.29
N ASP A 501 1.73 -32.32 0.22
CA ASP A 501 3.07 -32.85 0.54
C ASP A 501 3.91 -31.96 1.49
N GLY A 502 3.27 -31.26 2.44
CA GLY A 502 3.95 -30.46 3.48
C GLY A 502 4.35 -31.22 4.74
N TYR A 503 4.99 -30.50 5.68
CA TYR A 503 5.26 -30.99 7.04
C TYR A 503 4.36 -30.35 8.12
N LEU A 504 3.67 -29.25 7.81
CA LEU A 504 2.86 -28.50 8.77
C LEU A 504 1.57 -29.26 9.11
N SER A 505 1.29 -29.47 10.39
CA SER A 505 0.06 -30.10 10.89
C SER A 505 -0.78 -29.14 11.75
N LEU A 506 -1.98 -29.58 12.14
CA LEU A 506 -2.83 -28.83 13.07
C LEU A 506 -2.25 -28.77 14.50
N SER A 507 -1.51 -29.80 14.95
CA SER A 507 -0.82 -29.75 16.26
C SER A 507 0.24 -28.65 16.22
N ASP A 508 1.06 -28.61 15.17
CA ASP A 508 2.09 -27.58 15.01
C ASP A 508 1.52 -26.16 15.10
N MET A 509 0.32 -25.94 14.55
CA MET A 509 -0.40 -24.67 14.66
C MET A 509 -0.92 -24.44 16.09
N GLU A 510 -1.63 -25.39 16.69
CA GLU A 510 -2.24 -25.26 18.02
C GLU A 510 -1.21 -25.08 19.15
N ASP A 511 -0.06 -25.76 19.04
CA ASP A 511 1.08 -25.75 19.96
C ASP A 511 1.99 -24.50 19.78
N TYR A 512 1.78 -23.66 18.75
CA TYR A 512 2.66 -22.52 18.48
C TYR A 512 2.45 -21.35 19.46
N GLU A 513 3.55 -20.90 20.08
CA GLU A 513 3.60 -19.71 20.92
C GLU A 513 4.86 -18.86 20.65
N CYS A 514 4.72 -17.53 20.69
CA CYS A 514 5.85 -16.62 20.53
C CYS A 514 6.54 -16.23 21.84
N ASP A 515 7.84 -15.91 21.74
CA ASP A 515 8.65 -15.40 22.86
C ASP A 515 8.26 -13.96 23.22
N VAL A 516 7.91 -13.68 24.47
CA VAL A 516 7.60 -12.31 24.97
C VAL A 516 8.46 -12.01 26.20
N ASN A 517 9.63 -11.41 25.97
CA ASN A 517 10.72 -11.32 26.96
C ASN A 517 11.24 -9.88 27.17
N GLU A 518 12.08 -9.65 28.19
CA GLU A 518 12.90 -8.43 28.25
C GLU A 518 13.83 -8.34 27.04
N ALA A 519 13.96 -7.15 26.44
CA ALA A 519 14.90 -6.93 25.35
C ALA A 519 16.36 -7.01 25.84
N LEU A 520 17.26 -7.56 25.02
CA LEU A 520 18.69 -7.50 25.28
C LEU A 520 19.16 -6.04 25.13
N CYS A 521 19.61 -5.44 26.23
CA CYS A 521 19.96 -4.02 26.28
C CYS A 521 21.39 -3.81 26.80
N THR A 522 22.32 -3.50 25.90
CA THR A 522 23.74 -3.29 26.20
C THR A 522 24.07 -1.80 26.29
N THR A 523 24.75 -1.40 27.36
CA THR A 523 25.35 -0.04 27.45
C THR A 523 26.54 0.02 26.50
N VAL A 524 26.47 0.89 25.49
CA VAL A 524 27.49 0.99 24.44
C VAL A 524 28.44 2.15 24.68
N ASP A 525 27.94 3.26 25.26
CA ASP A 525 28.69 4.45 25.66
C ASP A 525 28.05 5.13 26.88
N ILE A 526 28.69 6.18 27.41
CA ILE A 526 28.21 6.90 28.61
C ILE A 526 26.80 7.44 28.37
N GLY A 527 25.83 6.90 29.12
CA GLY A 527 24.41 7.25 29.02
C GLY A 527 23.66 6.59 27.85
N THR A 528 24.33 5.87 26.95
CA THR A 528 23.75 5.28 25.73
C THR A 528 23.60 3.75 25.85
N ARG A 529 22.37 3.25 25.68
CA ARG A 529 22.01 1.83 25.64
C ARG A 529 21.42 1.48 24.28
N LEU A 530 21.96 0.45 23.64
CA LEU A 530 21.42 -0.17 22.44
C LEU A 530 20.58 -1.39 22.86
N CYS A 531 19.32 -1.44 22.45
CA CYS A 531 18.37 -2.50 22.81
C CYS A 531 17.77 -3.18 21.58
N GLY A 532 17.56 -4.50 21.68
CA GLY A 532 17.00 -5.32 20.62
C GLY A 532 16.61 -6.74 21.10
N PRO A 533 16.18 -7.62 20.18
CA PRO A 533 15.86 -9.02 20.50
C PRO A 533 17.08 -9.83 20.96
N GLY A 534 16.85 -10.93 21.67
CA GLY A 534 17.88 -11.95 21.92
C GLY A 534 18.15 -12.85 20.70
N PRO A 535 18.99 -13.88 20.84
CA PRO A 535 18.95 -15.04 19.93
C PRO A 535 17.50 -15.53 19.80
N PRO A 536 17.01 -15.89 18.59
CA PRO A 536 17.76 -16.21 17.38
C PRO A 536 18.16 -15.01 16.48
N SER A 537 17.94 -13.75 16.88
CA SER A 537 18.32 -12.57 16.08
C SER A 537 19.84 -12.38 15.94
N LEU A 538 20.28 -11.72 14.86
CA LEU A 538 21.62 -11.14 14.71
C LEU A 538 21.91 -9.93 15.64
N PHE A 539 20.95 -9.40 16.39
CA PHE A 539 21.17 -8.25 17.27
C PHE A 539 22.38 -8.38 18.23
N PRO A 540 22.66 -9.54 18.88
CA PRO A 540 23.87 -9.70 19.68
C PRO A 540 25.17 -9.58 18.86
N LEU A 541 25.15 -9.88 17.55
CA LEU A 541 26.27 -9.69 16.64
C LEU A 541 26.45 -8.21 16.27
N LEU A 542 25.35 -7.47 16.05
CA LEU A 542 25.39 -6.02 15.88
C LEU A 542 26.03 -5.33 17.09
N VAL A 543 25.66 -5.74 18.30
CA VAL A 543 26.27 -5.22 19.55
C VAL A 543 27.75 -5.58 19.66
N HIS A 544 28.13 -6.81 19.29
CA HIS A 544 29.53 -7.24 19.23
C HIS A 544 30.33 -6.36 18.27
N ASP A 545 29.91 -6.30 17.01
CA ASP A 545 30.63 -5.62 15.95
C ASP A 545 30.69 -4.11 16.20
N TYR A 546 29.68 -3.50 16.84
CA TYR A 546 29.80 -2.12 17.32
C TYR A 546 30.93 -1.95 18.33
N LEU A 547 30.95 -2.73 19.42
CA LEU A 547 31.98 -2.58 20.45
C LEU A 547 33.38 -2.92 19.94
N THR A 548 33.51 -3.82 18.97
CA THR A 548 34.76 -4.11 18.27
C THR A 548 35.22 -2.94 17.39
N THR A 549 34.30 -2.27 16.68
CA THR A 549 34.63 -1.31 15.61
C THR A 549 34.53 0.17 15.99
N LYS A 550 33.94 0.53 17.13
CA LYS A 550 33.62 1.95 17.44
C LYS A 550 34.79 2.91 17.53
N ASN A 551 36.02 2.42 17.75
CA ASN A 551 37.24 3.22 17.74
C ASN A 551 38.00 3.16 16.40
N MET A 552 37.44 2.53 15.36
CA MET A 552 38.08 2.35 14.06
C MET A 552 37.66 3.44 13.07
N VAL A 553 38.64 3.94 12.30
CA VAL A 553 38.43 5.04 11.32
C VAL A 553 38.34 4.53 9.87
N SER A 554 38.60 3.24 9.62
CA SER A 554 38.61 2.66 8.27
C SER A 554 37.34 1.88 7.97
N LEU A 555 36.43 2.49 7.20
CA LEU A 555 35.18 1.88 6.70
C LEU A 555 35.41 0.47 6.12
N ARG A 556 36.48 0.27 5.35
CA ARG A 556 36.81 -1.02 4.74
C ARG A 556 37.12 -2.08 5.80
N LYS A 557 37.97 -1.77 6.79
CA LYS A 557 38.26 -2.72 7.89
C LYS A 557 37.00 -3.05 8.71
N ILE A 558 36.12 -2.08 8.92
CA ILE A 558 34.83 -2.29 9.59
C ILE A 558 33.96 -3.28 8.79
N GLU A 559 33.81 -3.06 7.49
CA GLU A 559 33.07 -3.95 6.59
C GLU A 559 33.66 -5.37 6.52
N GLU A 560 34.99 -5.49 6.46
CA GLU A 560 35.72 -6.76 6.47
C GLU A 560 35.52 -7.55 7.78
N ILE A 561 35.59 -6.87 8.94
CA ILE A 561 35.33 -7.46 10.25
C ILE A 561 33.89 -7.97 10.35
N ILE A 562 32.91 -7.17 9.96
CA ILE A 562 31.48 -7.53 9.99
C ILE A 562 31.22 -8.76 9.10
N LYS A 563 31.70 -8.75 7.84
CA LYS A 563 31.58 -9.89 6.91
C LYS A 563 32.22 -11.16 7.46
N SER A 564 33.36 -11.04 8.17
CA SER A 564 33.98 -12.18 8.82
C SER A 564 33.17 -12.68 10.02
N ASN A 565 32.64 -11.78 10.86
CA ASN A 565 31.93 -12.12 12.08
C ASN A 565 30.55 -12.74 11.83
N MET A 566 29.97 -12.57 10.64
CA MET A 566 28.81 -13.34 10.18
C MET A 566 28.99 -14.87 10.25
N ARG A 567 30.22 -15.39 10.32
CA ARG A 567 30.47 -16.82 10.61
C ARG A 567 29.89 -17.27 11.96
N PHE A 568 29.72 -16.35 12.91
CA PHE A 568 29.14 -16.61 14.23
C PHE A 568 27.60 -16.54 14.25
N ALA A 569 26.93 -16.13 13.16
CA ALA A 569 25.47 -16.13 13.07
C ALA A 569 24.88 -17.51 13.40
N LYS A 570 25.53 -18.60 12.95
CA LYS A 570 25.12 -20.00 13.26
C LYS A 570 25.12 -20.36 14.75
N ASN A 571 25.71 -19.53 15.61
CA ASN A 571 25.69 -19.69 17.07
C ASN A 571 24.53 -18.92 17.73
N LEU A 572 23.87 -18.01 17.00
CA LEU A 572 22.69 -17.25 17.44
C LEU A 572 21.43 -18.05 17.12
N ALA A 573 21.31 -19.22 17.75
CA ALA A 573 20.22 -20.14 17.55
C ALA A 573 19.13 -19.99 18.62
N ASP A 574 18.10 -20.81 18.50
CA ASP A 574 17.01 -20.98 19.46
C ASP A 574 17.49 -21.08 20.93
N PRO A 575 17.03 -20.18 21.84
CA PRO A 575 17.43 -20.16 23.24
C PRO A 575 16.81 -21.28 24.10
N VAL A 576 15.75 -21.94 23.63
CA VAL A 576 15.13 -23.11 24.29
C VAL A 576 15.98 -24.35 24.06
N PHE A 577 16.42 -24.56 22.81
CA PHE A 577 17.22 -25.73 22.43
C PHE A 577 18.72 -25.54 22.73
N HIS A 578 19.24 -24.30 22.80
CA HIS A 578 20.64 -23.99 23.11
C HIS A 578 20.73 -22.90 24.18
N LYS A 579 21.50 -23.16 25.27
CA LYS A 579 21.47 -22.43 26.56
C LYS A 579 21.05 -20.94 26.50
N PRO A 580 19.96 -20.54 27.19
CA PRO A 580 19.28 -19.26 26.97
C PRO A 580 20.05 -17.99 27.36
N SER A 581 19.52 -16.86 26.89
CA SER A 581 20.21 -15.57 26.80
C SER A 581 20.18 -14.71 28.07
N LYS A 582 21.23 -14.84 28.87
CA LYS A 582 21.90 -13.68 29.50
C LYS A 582 23.40 -13.93 29.50
N GLY A 583 23.78 -15.02 30.18
CA GLY A 583 25.14 -15.56 30.16
C GLY A 583 25.63 -16.00 28.77
N PHE A 584 24.79 -16.47 27.83
CA PHE A 584 25.27 -16.83 26.49
C PHE A 584 25.63 -15.62 25.63
N ALA A 585 24.80 -14.57 25.58
CA ALA A 585 25.12 -13.34 24.85
C ALA A 585 26.39 -12.69 25.43
N GLU A 586 26.46 -12.52 26.75
CA GLU A 586 27.68 -12.03 27.41
C GLU A 586 28.89 -12.97 27.20
N SER A 587 28.70 -14.29 27.20
CA SER A 587 29.77 -15.24 26.94
C SER A 587 30.20 -15.24 25.47
N LEU A 588 29.33 -14.90 24.53
CA LEU A 588 29.69 -14.70 23.14
C LEU A 588 30.57 -13.46 23.04
N MET A 589 30.13 -12.34 23.61
CA MET A 589 30.94 -11.11 23.75
C MET A 589 32.30 -11.32 24.47
N LYS A 590 32.37 -12.25 25.44
CA LYS A 590 33.61 -12.59 26.19
C LYS A 590 34.48 -13.66 25.52
N LYS A 591 33.91 -14.53 24.68
CA LYS A 591 34.63 -15.56 23.89
C LYS A 591 35.15 -15.00 22.56
N LEU A 592 34.37 -14.12 21.95
CA LEU A 592 34.82 -13.23 20.88
C LEU A 592 35.72 -12.13 21.46
N LYS A 593 36.86 -12.55 22.04
CA LYS A 593 38.03 -11.66 22.08
C LYS A 593 38.33 -11.27 20.63
N LEU A 594 38.78 -10.03 20.42
CA LEU A 594 39.20 -9.58 19.09
C LEU A 594 40.17 -10.62 18.51
N GLY A 595 39.75 -11.27 17.43
CA GLY A 595 40.57 -12.29 16.78
C GLY A 595 41.75 -11.63 16.08
N ASP A 596 42.92 -12.26 16.17
CA ASP A 596 44.10 -11.83 15.41
C ASP A 596 43.77 -11.79 13.90
N GLU A 597 44.43 -10.89 13.15
CA GLU A 597 44.11 -10.59 11.74
C GLU A 597 44.34 -11.78 10.75
N ALA A 598 44.67 -12.97 11.26
CA ALA A 598 45.15 -14.11 10.49
C ALA A 598 44.06 -15.03 9.89
N ASP A 599 42.80 -14.97 10.35
CA ASP A 599 41.74 -15.91 9.95
C ASP A 599 40.52 -15.25 9.27
N PHE A 600 40.76 -14.12 8.59
CA PHE A 600 39.76 -13.39 7.79
C PHE A 600 39.44 -14.11 6.46
N LYS A 601 38.82 -15.28 6.52
CA LYS A 601 38.16 -15.89 5.36
C LYS A 601 36.75 -15.36 5.21
N GLU A 602 36.45 -14.72 4.08
CA GLU A 602 35.09 -14.30 3.72
C GLU A 602 34.20 -15.54 3.58
N VAL A 603 33.21 -15.69 4.46
CA VAL A 603 32.20 -16.73 4.35
C VAL A 603 31.04 -16.17 3.54
N LYS A 604 30.75 -16.74 2.37
CA LYS A 604 29.53 -16.45 1.62
C LYS A 604 28.32 -17.04 2.35
N VAL A 605 27.79 -16.32 3.34
CA VAL A 605 26.54 -16.67 4.00
C VAL A 605 25.38 -16.03 3.22
N ASP A 606 24.66 -16.82 2.43
CA ASP A 606 23.36 -16.44 1.87
C ASP A 606 22.31 -16.44 2.99
N PHE A 607 22.36 -15.37 3.80
CA PHE A 607 21.56 -15.22 5.01
C PHE A 607 20.51 -14.11 4.91
N ALA A 608 20.38 -13.47 3.75
CA ALA A 608 19.48 -12.33 3.58
C ALA A 608 18.01 -12.77 3.61
N GLU A 609 17.19 -12.04 4.37
CA GLU A 609 15.75 -12.21 4.39
C GLU A 609 15.10 -11.16 3.47
N SER A 610 15.25 -11.36 2.15
CA SER A 610 14.83 -10.39 1.13
C SER A 610 13.32 -10.20 1.03
N GLY A 611 12.53 -11.14 1.56
CA GLY A 611 11.10 -10.97 1.82
C GLY A 611 10.90 -10.52 3.26
N SER A 612 11.28 -9.28 3.56
CA SER A 612 11.04 -8.63 4.86
C SER A 612 10.75 -7.14 4.68
N THR A 613 10.05 -6.54 5.64
CA THR A 613 9.68 -5.12 5.65
C THR A 613 9.61 -4.59 7.08
N SER A 614 9.93 -3.31 7.31
CA SER A 614 10.05 -2.73 8.65
C SER A 614 9.02 -1.62 8.92
N ILE A 615 8.65 -1.49 10.19
CA ILE A 615 7.71 -0.52 10.73
C ILE A 615 8.35 0.13 11.97
N PHE A 616 8.37 1.46 12.02
CA PHE A 616 8.79 2.22 13.20
C PHE A 616 7.66 3.16 13.64
N VAL A 617 7.39 3.22 14.94
CA VAL A 617 6.31 4.06 15.51
C VAL A 617 6.75 4.74 16.80
N VAL A 618 6.28 5.98 16.99
CA VAL A 618 6.35 6.74 18.25
C VAL A 618 4.96 7.34 18.51
N ASP A 619 4.44 7.18 19.74
CA ASP A 619 3.17 7.80 20.16
C ASP A 619 3.35 8.97 21.12
N GLU A 620 2.24 9.69 21.38
CA GLU A 620 2.22 10.88 22.24
C GLU A 620 2.48 10.58 23.72
N HIS A 621 2.42 9.31 24.12
CA HIS A 621 2.77 8.85 25.46
C HIS A 621 4.25 8.45 25.56
N ASN A 622 5.03 8.64 24.49
CA ASN A 622 6.45 8.31 24.39
C ASN A 622 6.73 6.79 24.41
N MET A 623 5.72 5.95 24.13
CA MET A 623 5.92 4.53 23.77
C MET A 623 6.41 4.46 22.32
N LYS A 624 7.30 3.49 22.03
CA LYS A 624 7.95 3.38 20.71
C LYS A 624 8.13 1.94 20.30
N VAL A 625 7.97 1.68 19.00
CA VAL A 625 8.07 0.36 18.40
C VAL A 625 9.13 0.37 17.31
N SER A 626 10.02 -0.63 17.34
CA SER A 626 10.73 -1.10 16.16
C SER A 626 10.25 -2.50 15.82
N MET A 627 9.85 -2.75 14.58
CA MET A 627 9.36 -4.06 14.15
C MET A 627 9.79 -4.38 12.72
N THR A 628 10.04 -5.66 12.48
CA THR A 628 10.26 -6.21 11.13
C THR A 628 9.42 -7.47 10.93
N LEU A 629 8.61 -7.46 9.88
CA LEU A 629 7.85 -8.59 9.35
C LEU A 629 8.72 -9.33 8.32
N SER A 630 8.57 -10.65 8.21
CA SER A 630 9.29 -11.44 7.21
C SER A 630 8.55 -12.71 6.80
N ILE A 631 8.69 -13.08 5.52
CA ILE A 631 8.34 -14.40 4.97
C ILE A 631 9.58 -15.21 4.53
N GLY A 632 10.78 -14.67 4.74
CA GLY A 632 12.06 -15.27 4.38
C GLY A 632 12.59 -14.72 3.07
N SER A 633 12.58 -15.53 2.01
CA SER A 633 12.84 -15.04 0.65
C SER A 633 11.71 -14.12 0.16
N SER A 634 11.97 -13.30 -0.85
CA SER A 634 10.89 -12.57 -1.53
C SER A 634 9.89 -13.56 -2.14
N PHE A 635 8.59 -13.35 -1.89
CA PHE A 635 7.50 -14.32 -2.15
C PHE A 635 7.61 -15.68 -1.41
N GLY A 636 8.43 -15.76 -0.36
CA GLY A 636 8.53 -16.91 0.54
C GLY A 636 8.91 -18.20 -0.19
N ASN A 637 8.08 -19.24 -0.11
CA ASN A 637 8.30 -20.51 -0.80
C ASN A 637 7.82 -20.54 -2.26
N GLY A 638 7.18 -19.46 -2.74
CA GLY A 638 6.60 -19.31 -4.08
C GLY A 638 5.11 -19.66 -4.22
N GLN A 639 4.50 -20.32 -3.23
CA GLN A 639 3.09 -20.72 -3.25
C GLN A 639 2.23 -19.75 -2.43
N MET A 640 1.05 -19.42 -2.96
CA MET A 640 0.02 -18.64 -2.25
C MET A 640 -1.10 -19.57 -1.76
N SER A 641 -1.58 -19.36 -0.53
CA SER A 641 -2.75 -20.05 0.02
C SER A 641 -4.04 -19.73 -0.75
N SER A 642 -5.09 -20.53 -0.58
CA SER A 642 -6.45 -20.17 -1.04
C SER A 642 -6.94 -18.87 -0.38
N MET A 643 -6.43 -18.58 0.83
CA MET A 643 -6.60 -17.34 1.58
C MET A 643 -5.88 -16.11 1.02
N GLY A 644 -5.09 -16.24 -0.06
CA GLY A 644 -4.53 -15.09 -0.78
C GLY A 644 -3.27 -14.47 -0.16
N PHE A 645 -2.42 -15.26 0.50
CA PHE A 645 -1.12 -14.80 0.98
C PHE A 645 -0.02 -15.86 0.77
N PHE A 646 1.23 -15.43 0.60
CA PHE A 646 2.35 -16.34 0.36
C PHE A 646 2.78 -17.10 1.62
N TRP A 647 3.12 -18.38 1.44
CA TRP A 647 3.72 -19.21 2.48
C TRP A 647 5.19 -18.86 2.70
N ASN A 648 5.64 -18.86 3.97
CA ASN A 648 7.06 -18.66 4.29
C ASN A 648 7.94 -19.83 3.77
N ASN A 649 9.25 -19.58 3.65
CA ASN A 649 10.24 -20.64 3.41
C ASN A 649 11.24 -20.81 4.56
N ARG A 650 10.77 -20.71 5.80
CA ARG A 650 11.64 -20.54 6.97
C ARG A 650 12.64 -21.68 7.18
N LEU A 651 12.35 -22.89 6.70
CA LEU A 651 13.27 -24.02 6.84
C LEU A 651 14.60 -23.84 6.09
N ARG A 652 14.74 -22.88 5.14
CA ARG A 652 16.03 -22.58 4.48
C ARG A 652 17.10 -21.99 5.42
N TYR A 653 16.70 -21.45 6.57
CA TYR A 653 17.60 -20.72 7.46
C TYR A 653 18.32 -21.62 8.48
N PHE A 654 18.08 -22.93 8.48
CA PHE A 654 18.83 -23.91 9.29
C PHE A 654 20.10 -24.41 8.59
N ASP A 655 21.10 -24.80 9.39
CA ASP A 655 22.20 -25.64 8.91
C ASP A 655 21.70 -27.08 8.73
N LEU A 656 21.45 -27.48 7.48
CA LEU A 656 21.08 -28.86 7.15
C LEU A 656 22.29 -29.79 7.13
N ALA A 657 23.47 -29.28 6.77
CA ALA A 657 24.67 -30.09 6.48
C ALA A 657 25.35 -30.62 7.74
N ASN A 658 25.28 -29.87 8.84
CA ASN A 658 25.87 -30.24 10.12
C ASN A 658 24.76 -30.60 11.12
N GLU A 659 24.95 -31.63 11.94
CA GLU A 659 23.96 -32.05 12.95
C GLU A 659 24.19 -31.37 14.31
N ASN A 660 25.45 -31.04 14.61
CA ASN A 660 25.95 -30.60 15.92
C ASN A 660 26.24 -29.08 15.98
N GLN A 661 25.62 -28.27 15.13
CA GLN A 661 25.73 -26.81 15.18
C GLN A 661 24.53 -26.22 15.95
N PRO A 662 24.66 -25.06 16.60
CA PRO A 662 23.54 -24.48 17.34
C PRO A 662 22.32 -24.23 16.44
N ASN A 663 22.54 -23.73 15.22
CA ASN A 663 21.49 -23.55 14.20
C ASN A 663 21.22 -24.79 13.32
N SER A 664 21.54 -26.02 13.77
CA SER A 664 21.12 -27.25 13.07
C SER A 664 19.61 -27.48 13.16
N LEU A 665 18.99 -27.96 12.08
CA LEU A 665 17.54 -28.27 12.03
C LEU A 665 17.17 -29.35 13.06
N GLN A 666 16.12 -29.10 13.85
CA GLN A 666 15.48 -30.04 14.78
C GLN A 666 13.95 -29.76 14.80
N PRO A 667 13.09 -30.74 15.10
CA PRO A 667 11.64 -30.53 15.25
C PRO A 667 11.31 -29.50 16.34
N GLY A 668 10.28 -28.68 16.14
CA GLY A 668 9.80 -27.65 17.07
C GLY A 668 10.71 -26.41 17.22
N LYS A 669 11.93 -26.46 16.67
CA LYS A 669 12.98 -25.45 16.86
C LYS A 669 12.82 -24.24 15.95
N VAL A 670 13.37 -23.10 16.37
CA VAL A 670 13.41 -21.84 15.61
C VAL A 670 14.80 -21.62 14.97
N PRO A 671 14.91 -21.25 13.68
CA PRO A 671 16.20 -20.95 13.06
C PRO A 671 16.68 -19.52 13.37
N THR A 672 18.00 -19.31 13.27
CA THR A 672 18.62 -17.98 13.30
C THR A 672 17.89 -17.00 12.36
N ALA A 673 17.78 -15.73 12.77
CA ALA A 673 17.10 -14.67 12.04
C ALA A 673 18.04 -13.52 11.70
N ALA A 674 18.03 -13.09 10.45
CA ALA A 674 18.75 -11.91 9.97
C ALA A 674 18.10 -10.60 10.42
N LEU A 675 16.91 -10.67 11.03
CA LEU A 675 16.13 -9.54 11.51
C LEU A 675 16.72 -8.99 12.82
N PHE A 676 16.96 -7.69 12.92
CA PHE A 676 17.40 -7.02 14.15
C PHE A 676 16.74 -5.64 14.35
N PRO A 677 15.44 -5.59 14.72
CA PRO A 677 14.81 -4.36 15.18
C PRO A 677 15.53 -3.80 16.41
N ILE A 678 15.86 -2.51 16.38
CA ILE A 678 16.60 -1.82 17.45
C ILE A 678 15.93 -0.53 17.92
N ILE A 679 16.13 -0.25 19.21
CA ILE A 679 15.86 1.05 19.84
C ILE A 679 17.12 1.50 20.58
N VAL A 680 17.52 2.76 20.36
CA VAL A 680 18.66 3.38 21.03
C VAL A 680 18.16 4.36 22.07
N MET A 681 18.51 4.12 23.34
CA MET A 681 18.20 5.04 24.43
C MET A 681 19.44 5.83 24.83
N ARG A 682 19.33 7.16 24.94
CA ARG A 682 20.35 8.04 25.52
C ARG A 682 19.75 8.79 26.69
N ASN A 683 20.35 8.71 27.88
CA ASN A 683 19.85 9.37 29.10
C ASN A 683 18.36 9.09 29.43
N ARG A 684 17.87 7.88 29.10
CA ARG A 684 16.46 7.41 29.19
C ARG A 684 15.47 8.02 28.19
N THR A 685 15.86 8.94 27.31
CA THR A 685 15.09 9.24 26.08
C THR A 685 15.53 8.30 24.97
N VAL A 686 14.80 8.25 23.84
CA VAL A 686 15.20 7.48 22.64
C VAL A 686 15.76 8.43 21.60
N SER A 687 16.87 8.06 20.96
CA SER A 687 17.60 8.89 19.99
C SER A 687 17.66 8.32 18.57
N LEU A 688 17.30 7.05 18.38
CA LEU A 688 17.23 6.38 17.07
C LEU A 688 16.32 5.14 17.18
N ILE A 689 15.51 4.92 16.14
CA ILE A 689 14.79 3.67 15.90
C ILE A 689 15.16 3.19 14.50
N SER A 690 15.55 1.92 14.37
CA SER A 690 15.89 1.32 13.07
C SER A 690 15.77 -0.21 13.14
N SER A 691 16.05 -0.89 12.03
CA SER A 691 16.14 -2.34 11.93
C SER A 691 17.04 -2.72 10.73
N GLY A 692 17.29 -4.02 10.56
CA GLY A 692 17.90 -4.59 9.38
C GLY A 692 17.50 -6.05 9.21
N ASN A 693 17.74 -6.58 8.01
CA ASN A 693 17.39 -7.94 7.57
C ASN A 693 18.54 -8.65 6.81
N ASP A 694 19.73 -8.03 6.78
CA ASP A 694 20.91 -8.51 6.07
C ASP A 694 22.23 -7.87 6.59
N ILE A 695 23.36 -8.27 6.00
CA ILE A 695 24.70 -7.78 6.34
C ILE A 695 24.85 -6.29 5.96
N THR A 696 24.29 -5.85 4.83
CA THR A 696 24.40 -4.47 4.33
C THR A 696 23.72 -3.50 5.30
N SER A 697 22.53 -3.86 5.78
CA SER A 697 21.81 -3.16 6.86
C SER A 697 22.67 -3.04 8.12
N LEU A 698 23.37 -4.12 8.49
CA LEU A 698 24.20 -4.18 9.69
C LEU A 698 25.40 -3.22 9.56
N VAL A 699 26.08 -3.23 8.40
CA VAL A 699 27.16 -2.28 8.08
C VAL A 699 26.66 -0.83 8.07
N HIS A 700 25.50 -0.54 7.49
CA HIS A 700 24.93 0.81 7.48
C HIS A 700 24.58 1.32 8.88
N VAL A 701 23.86 0.53 9.67
CA VAL A 701 23.50 0.86 11.06
C VAL A 701 24.75 1.10 11.90
N LEU A 702 25.78 0.24 11.79
CA LEU A 702 27.05 0.46 12.49
C LEU A 702 27.78 1.71 12.01
N ARG A 703 27.81 1.99 10.71
CA ARG A 703 28.49 3.18 10.17
C ARG A 703 27.93 4.47 10.75
N GLU A 704 26.62 4.60 10.87
CA GLU A 704 26.01 5.82 11.43
C GLU A 704 26.29 5.96 12.94
N PHE A 705 26.51 4.86 13.67
CA PHE A 705 26.96 4.90 15.06
C PHE A 705 28.47 5.20 15.21
N THR A 706 29.34 4.65 14.35
CA THR A 706 30.81 4.79 14.50
C THR A 706 31.32 6.07 13.86
N HIS A 707 31.03 6.31 12.57
CA HIS A 707 31.64 7.40 11.81
C HIS A 707 31.12 8.79 12.14
N ARG A 708 29.92 8.92 12.73
CA ARG A 708 29.44 10.21 13.27
C ARG A 708 30.04 10.55 14.64
N ASN A 709 30.86 9.66 15.21
CA ASN A 709 31.52 9.84 16.52
C ASN A 709 30.54 10.21 17.65
N PHE A 710 29.29 9.75 17.51
CA PHE A 710 27.98 10.23 18.03
C PHE A 710 28.00 11.35 19.11
N ASP A 711 28.53 12.52 18.73
CA ASP A 711 28.68 13.69 19.59
C ASP A 711 27.36 14.47 19.74
N SER A 712 26.66 14.19 20.84
CA SER A 712 25.39 14.86 21.18
C SER A 712 25.54 16.33 21.58
N SER A 713 26.75 16.90 21.63
CA SER A 713 26.91 18.36 21.76
C SER A 713 26.57 19.10 20.47
N ARG A 714 26.47 18.38 19.33
CA ARG A 714 26.23 18.94 17.99
C ARG A 714 25.01 18.37 17.26
N ILE A 715 24.31 17.41 17.85
CA ILE A 715 23.14 16.75 17.26
C ILE A 715 21.99 16.82 18.28
N PRO A 716 20.89 17.56 17.99
CA PRO A 716 19.72 17.60 18.88
C PRO A 716 19.05 16.21 19.00
N PRO A 717 18.13 16.00 19.96
CA PRO A 717 17.43 14.74 20.16
C PRO A 717 16.35 14.49 19.07
N THR A 718 16.77 14.41 17.82
CA THR A 718 15.92 14.15 16.65
C THR A 718 15.57 12.67 16.57
N LEU A 719 14.31 12.37 16.24
CA LEU A 719 13.88 11.00 15.93
C LEU A 719 14.44 10.58 14.56
N PHE A 720 15.64 10.01 14.55
CA PHE A 720 16.17 9.38 13.35
C PHE A 720 15.37 8.11 13.03
N ILE A 721 14.97 8.01 11.76
CA ILE A 721 14.27 6.89 11.12
C ILE A 721 15.09 6.55 9.88
N GLN A 722 15.46 5.28 9.72
CA GLN A 722 16.16 4.80 8.54
C GLN A 722 15.63 3.43 8.12
N ASN A 723 15.01 3.36 6.94
CA ASN A 723 14.79 2.12 6.21
C ASN A 723 16.12 1.63 5.62
N SER A 724 16.36 0.32 5.66
CA SER A 724 17.57 -0.31 5.09
C SER A 724 17.53 -0.50 3.56
N VAL A 725 16.48 0.01 2.89
CA VAL A 725 16.33 -0.04 1.42
C VAL A 725 17.31 0.95 0.75
N VAL A 726 18.59 0.59 0.75
CA VAL A 726 19.63 1.26 -0.04
C VAL A 726 19.81 0.50 -1.34
N THR A 727 19.30 1.09 -2.42
CA THR A 727 19.54 0.68 -3.80
C THR A 727 21.04 0.44 -4.02
N SER A 728 21.41 -0.67 -4.66
CA SER A 728 22.83 -0.97 -4.95
C SER A 728 23.51 0.21 -5.65
N LEU A 729 24.76 0.52 -5.29
CA LEU A 729 25.55 1.65 -5.78
C LEU A 729 25.86 1.58 -7.29
N LYS A 730 24.84 1.72 -8.16
CA LYS A 730 24.98 1.67 -9.62
C LYS A 730 23.80 2.24 -10.45
N SER A 731 23.01 3.17 -9.92
CA SER A 731 22.05 3.96 -10.74
C SER A 731 22.07 5.45 -10.40
N ARG A 732 22.41 6.30 -11.37
CA ARG A 732 22.09 7.74 -11.34
C ARG A 732 20.61 7.92 -11.67
N SER A 733 19.95 8.90 -11.02
CA SER A 733 18.54 9.29 -11.20
C SER A 733 17.52 8.21 -10.72
N GLN A 734 16.33 8.53 -10.20
CA GLN A 734 15.50 9.76 -10.29
C GLN A 734 14.70 10.02 -8.98
N ASN A 735 14.38 11.30 -8.76
CA ASN A 735 13.11 11.82 -8.23
C ASN A 735 12.50 11.20 -6.95
N VAL A 736 12.93 11.67 -5.78
CA VAL A 736 12.04 11.78 -4.60
C VAL A 736 11.29 13.11 -4.70
N LYS A 737 9.96 13.10 -4.58
CA LYS A 737 9.16 14.31 -4.35
C LYS A 737 8.66 14.32 -2.91
N LEU A 738 9.20 15.20 -2.09
CA LEU A 738 8.61 15.55 -0.80
C LEU A 738 7.44 16.51 -1.06
N ALA A 739 6.29 16.25 -0.43
CA ALA A 739 5.14 17.14 -0.46
C ALA A 739 5.24 18.10 0.74
N GLY A 740 5.56 19.36 0.46
CA GLY A 740 5.38 20.46 1.42
C GLY A 740 3.89 20.79 1.64
N TYR A 741 3.66 21.72 2.57
CA TYR A 741 2.33 22.25 2.93
C TYR A 741 1.61 22.96 1.76
#